data_AF-A0A4Y1RQ01-F1
#
_entry.id   AF-A0A4Y1RQ01-F1
#
_cell.length_a   1.000
_cell.length_b   1.000
_cell.length_c   1.000
_cell.angle_alpha   90.00
_cell.angle_beta   90.00
_cell.angle_gamma   90.00
#
_symmetry.space_group_name_H-M   'P 1'
#
loop_
_entity.id
_entity.type
_entity.pdbx_description
1 polymer ?
#
loop_
_entity_poly.entity_id
_entity_poly.type
_entity_poly.pdbx_seq_one_letter_code
_entity_poly.pdbx_strand_id
1 'polypeptide(L)'
;MVSLKLKTFPPINVVATWVAEGLKQRRAKMKLWWVGIVISLVFSKWANGFVEHSFNETELSFLEAYGESKVGANYLMVGLTLIPGAGAKRAVCLDGTLPGYHLHRGYGSGANSWLIQLEGGGWCNSIRNCVYRKTTRRGSSRFMEKNIAFTGILSNKAEENPGFSLKLNANLSKTILASTFFWFCVDPHLIIYGIADFFNWNRVKLRYCDGASFTGDGEDKARQLQFRGQRIWLSAMEDLKSKGMRYAKQTLLSGCSAGGLAAILHCDEFRGLFPRTTKVKCLSDAGLFLDAPDVSGGRTLRNLYNGVVGLQGVQHNLPRVCTNHLDPTSCFFPQNLIANIQTPLFILNAAYDSWQIQSSLAPASADPAGFWHECRLNHAKCTPSQINFLQGFRNQMLNAVKRFAMSNKNGLFINSCFAHCQTERQDTWFADDSPVIGKKAIAIAVGDWYFDRTRVKAVDCPYPCDNSCHNLTWVAERLNQRRAVMKFLWVLGLVTALVFSKWVDGFLKKSLNKTQPSLLETYGGSNAANNTLMVELTLIEGAGAKGAVCLDGTLPAYHLHPGHGSGANSWLIHLEGGAWCNDTRSCSNRKNSAYGSSSLMEKERAFTGILSNEAEDNPEFFNWNRVMLRYCDGASFSGDSENKEANLQFRGQRIWLSAMEDLMLKGMRYANQALLTGGSAGGLASILHCDKFRGLFPTTTKVKCMSDAGFFLDAVDISGGRTLRNLYTGVVGLQGVQENLPHYCTSHLDPTSCFFPENLIANITTPLFILNTAYDSWQIQNSLAPLSADPHGDWNGCRLNLASCSPSQIQFLQGFRNQMLDALKQFSMSDQNGMFINSCYVHGQTGQGAWFAPDSPAVGNKTIAEAVGDWYFDRAEVKVVDETCQHLVPPVTA
;
A
#
# COMPACT_ATOMS: atom_id res chain seq x y z
N MET A 1 70.16 17.72 83.87
CA MET A 1 71.59 17.60 83.52
C MET A 1 71.67 17.28 82.03
N VAL A 2 72.37 18.14 81.28
CA VAL A 2 73.06 17.89 79.99
C VAL A 2 72.14 17.46 78.82
N SER A 3 71.72 18.34 77.90
CA SER A 3 72.47 19.12 76.89
C SER A 3 72.88 18.32 75.64
N LEU A 4 72.69 19.00 74.49
CA LEU A 4 73.16 18.75 73.10
C LEU A 4 72.37 17.74 72.26
N LYS A 5 71.53 18.18 71.31
CA LYS A 5 71.77 18.89 70.02
C LYS A 5 71.94 17.90 68.86
N LEU A 6 70.94 17.78 67.99
CA LEU A 6 70.94 18.34 66.62
C LEU A 6 69.66 17.92 65.86
N LYS A 7 69.09 18.89 65.14
CA LYS A 7 67.88 18.81 64.33
C LYS A 7 68.04 17.85 63.15
N THR A 8 67.05 16.98 62.91
CA THR A 8 66.64 16.54 61.56
C THR A 8 65.15 16.21 61.57
N PHE A 9 64.38 16.79 60.64
CA PHE A 9 63.01 16.39 60.35
C PHE A 9 63.02 15.09 59.51
N PRO A 10 62.11 14.13 59.73
CA PRO A 10 61.88 13.02 58.81
C PRO A 10 61.11 13.51 57.56
N PRO A 11 61.25 12.82 56.41
CA PRO A 11 60.82 13.31 55.10
C PRO A 11 59.29 13.29 54.94
N ILE A 12 58.74 14.40 54.46
CA ILE A 12 57.34 14.51 54.05
C ILE A 12 57.18 13.78 52.71
N ASN A 13 56.93 12.48 52.80
CA ASN A 13 56.51 11.64 51.67
C ASN A 13 54.98 11.52 51.62
N VAL A 14 54.26 12.63 51.87
CA VAL A 14 52.78 12.65 51.99
C VAL A 14 52.11 13.83 51.23
N VAL A 15 52.87 14.70 50.54
CA VAL A 15 52.25 15.82 49.77
C VAL A 15 52.57 15.77 48.26
N ALA A 16 53.52 14.93 47.81
CA ALA A 16 53.87 14.79 46.39
C ALA A 16 52.99 13.78 45.61
N THR A 17 52.24 12.90 46.29
CA THR A 17 51.37 11.90 45.65
C THR A 17 49.97 12.46 45.29
N TRP A 18 49.55 13.59 45.86
CA TRP A 18 48.23 14.16 45.56
C TRP A 18 48.20 15.17 44.40
N VAL A 19 49.36 15.65 43.92
CA VAL A 19 49.43 16.60 42.79
C VAL A 19 49.78 15.92 41.45
N ALA A 20 50.43 14.75 41.46
CA ALA A 20 50.77 14.01 40.25
C ALA A 20 49.59 13.20 39.65
N GLU A 21 48.66 12.73 40.48
CA GLU A 21 47.45 12.02 40.01
C GLU A 21 46.42 12.99 39.38
N GLY A 22 46.34 14.23 39.88
CA GLY A 22 45.36 15.24 39.42
C GLY A 22 45.67 15.87 38.06
N LEU A 23 46.94 15.94 37.65
CA LEU A 23 47.34 16.52 36.36
C LEU A 23 47.32 15.52 35.20
N LYS A 24 47.31 14.20 35.47
CA LYS A 24 47.11 13.17 34.44
C LYS A 24 45.65 13.03 33.99
N GLN A 25 44.67 13.24 34.89
CA GLN A 25 43.24 13.15 34.53
C GLN A 25 42.71 14.35 33.73
N ARG A 26 43.28 15.57 33.87
CA ARG A 26 42.84 16.74 33.09
C ARG A 26 43.40 16.77 31.66
N ARG A 27 44.55 16.16 31.39
CA ARG A 27 45.12 16.05 30.02
C ARG A 27 44.47 14.97 29.16
N ALA A 28 43.92 13.92 29.76
CA ALA A 28 43.20 12.85 29.05
C ALA A 28 41.80 13.28 28.59
N LYS A 29 41.07 14.07 29.39
CA LYS A 29 39.71 14.54 29.05
C LYS A 29 39.68 15.60 27.94
N MET A 30 40.72 16.43 27.82
CA MET A 30 40.83 17.41 26.72
C MET A 30 41.20 16.78 25.37
N LYS A 31 41.97 15.69 25.36
CA LYS A 31 42.33 14.98 24.12
C LYS A 31 41.15 14.19 23.53
N LEU A 32 40.29 13.61 24.37
CA LEU A 32 39.07 12.93 23.90
C LEU A 32 38.05 13.89 23.27
N TRP A 33 37.98 15.13 23.76
CA TRP A 33 37.02 16.13 23.28
C TRP A 33 37.38 16.69 21.90
N TRP A 34 38.68 16.91 21.63
CA TRP A 34 39.17 17.34 20.31
C TRP A 34 39.10 16.23 19.26
N VAL A 35 39.30 14.96 19.64
CA VAL A 35 39.15 13.80 18.74
C VAL A 35 37.69 13.61 18.31
N GLY A 36 36.72 13.86 19.20
CA GLY A 36 35.29 13.83 18.86
C GLY A 36 34.85 14.90 17.85
N ILE A 37 35.45 16.09 17.90
CA ILE A 37 35.14 17.19 16.97
C ILE A 37 35.74 16.93 15.58
N VAL A 38 36.97 16.41 15.50
CA VAL A 38 37.62 16.07 14.23
C VAL A 38 36.94 14.88 13.55
N ILE A 39 36.53 13.85 14.31
CA ILE A 39 35.78 12.71 13.78
C ILE A 39 34.41 13.17 13.25
N SER A 40 33.69 14.05 13.96
CA SER A 40 32.42 14.62 13.46
C SER A 40 32.59 15.44 12.16
N LEU A 41 33.67 16.19 12.01
CA LEU A 41 33.96 16.99 10.80
C LEU A 41 34.42 16.14 9.60
N VAL A 42 35.08 15.01 9.85
CA VAL A 42 35.48 14.06 8.79
C VAL A 42 34.30 13.20 8.35
N PHE A 43 33.42 12.78 9.26
CA PHE A 43 32.20 12.05 8.93
C PHE A 43 31.17 12.90 8.17
N SER A 44 31.09 14.21 8.43
CA SER A 44 30.20 15.11 7.69
C SER A 44 30.72 15.45 6.28
N LYS A 45 32.02 15.26 5.99
CA LYS A 45 32.56 15.33 4.62
C LYS A 45 32.47 14.01 3.85
N TRP A 46 32.48 12.87 4.53
CA TRP A 46 32.35 11.55 3.88
C TRP A 46 30.89 11.21 3.52
N ALA A 47 29.91 11.76 4.26
CA ALA A 47 28.49 11.63 3.96
C ALA A 47 28.01 12.38 2.70
N ASN A 48 28.83 13.28 2.14
CA ASN A 48 28.49 14.03 0.91
C ASN A 48 28.96 13.34 -0.39
N GLY A 49 29.58 12.15 -0.32
CA GLY A 49 30.25 11.51 -1.46
C GLY A 49 29.52 10.32 -2.11
N PHE A 50 28.30 9.97 -1.69
CA PHE A 50 27.59 8.78 -2.19
C PHE A 50 26.13 9.06 -2.61
N VAL A 51 25.89 10.24 -3.18
CA VAL A 51 24.61 10.59 -3.83
C VAL A 51 24.91 11.03 -5.26
N GLU A 52 25.31 10.10 -6.11
CA GLU A 52 25.42 10.38 -7.55
C GLU A 52 25.52 9.07 -8.36
N HIS A 53 24.42 8.32 -8.47
CA HIS A 53 24.02 7.65 -9.73
C HIS A 53 22.74 6.84 -9.57
N SER A 54 22.00 6.77 -10.68
CA SER A 54 20.82 5.94 -10.97
C SER A 54 19.46 6.39 -10.39
N PHE A 55 18.90 7.45 -10.97
CA PHE A 55 17.44 7.56 -11.11
C PHE A 55 17.11 7.70 -12.60
N ASN A 56 16.51 6.67 -13.20
CA ASN A 56 15.82 6.80 -14.48
C ASN A 56 14.45 6.10 -14.42
N GLU A 57 13.43 6.89 -14.74
CA GLU A 57 12.12 6.62 -15.39
C GLU A 57 11.14 5.53 -14.92
N THR A 58 11.40 4.74 -13.87
CA THR A 58 10.47 3.65 -13.47
C THR A 58 9.36 4.00 -12.47
N GLU A 59 9.18 5.26 -12.07
CA GLU A 59 8.25 5.61 -10.96
C GLU A 59 7.05 6.50 -11.32
N LEU A 60 6.53 6.43 -12.55
CA LEU A 60 5.30 7.18 -12.88
C LEU A 60 4.01 6.51 -12.36
N SER A 61 4.09 5.35 -11.71
CA SER A 61 2.96 4.62 -11.12
C SER A 61 2.92 4.58 -9.59
N PHE A 62 3.89 5.20 -8.90
CA PHE A 62 4.01 5.20 -7.42
C PHE A 62 3.58 6.51 -6.74
N LEU A 63 2.99 7.46 -7.47
CA LEU A 63 2.77 8.85 -7.02
C LEU A 63 1.42 9.14 -6.33
N GLU A 64 0.88 8.20 -5.55
CA GLU A 64 -0.16 8.50 -4.57
C GLU A 64 0.15 7.81 -3.26
N ALA A 65 0.82 8.54 -2.36
CA ALA A 65 0.89 8.21 -0.96
C ALA A 65 -0.54 8.16 -0.40
N TYR A 66 -1.05 6.94 -0.16
CA TYR A 66 -2.17 6.75 0.74
C TYR A 66 -1.74 7.27 2.12
N GLY A 67 -2.36 8.36 2.56
CA GLY A 67 -2.25 8.78 3.95
C GLY A 67 -2.92 7.72 4.82
N GLU A 68 -2.13 7.08 5.69
CA GLU A 68 -2.65 6.29 6.81
C GLU A 68 -3.52 7.20 7.67
N SER A 69 -4.84 7.10 7.52
CA SER A 69 -5.76 7.52 8.57
C SER A 69 -5.69 6.49 9.69
N LYS A 70 -5.48 6.96 10.93
CA LYS A 70 -5.50 6.14 12.15
C LYS A 70 -6.64 5.13 12.08
N VAL A 71 -6.29 3.83 12.08
CA VAL A 71 -7.23 2.71 12.09
C VAL A 71 -8.00 2.76 13.40
N GLY A 72 -9.26 3.20 13.30
CA GLY A 72 -10.21 3.28 14.41
C GLY A 72 -11.62 3.65 13.97
N ALA A 73 -11.95 3.62 12.67
CA ALA A 73 -13.26 4.04 12.18
C ALA A 73 -13.86 3.00 11.22
N ASN A 74 -15.09 2.59 11.51
CA ASN A 74 -15.95 1.81 10.60
C ASN A 74 -16.23 2.67 9.35
N TYR A 75 -15.54 2.42 8.24
CA TYR A 75 -15.70 3.20 7.00
C TYR A 75 -16.86 2.67 6.16
N LEU A 76 -17.57 3.56 5.48
CA LEU A 76 -18.60 3.18 4.52
C LEU A 76 -17.93 2.65 3.24
N MET A 77 -18.02 1.34 3.01
CA MET A 77 -17.59 0.70 1.76
C MET A 77 -18.71 0.76 0.72
N VAL A 78 -18.39 1.23 -0.49
CA VAL A 78 -19.38 1.43 -1.57
C VAL A 78 -18.97 0.64 -2.80
N GLY A 79 -19.89 -0.15 -3.35
CA GLY A 79 -19.67 -1.00 -4.51
C GLY A 79 -19.60 -0.25 -5.85
N LEU A 80 -18.86 -0.83 -6.79
CA LEU A 80 -18.70 -0.33 -8.16
C LEU A 80 -19.94 -0.67 -8.99
N THR A 81 -20.50 0.34 -9.64
CA THR A 81 -21.57 0.22 -10.63
C THR A 81 -21.02 0.59 -12.00
N LEU A 82 -21.01 -0.35 -12.94
CA LEU A 82 -20.70 -0.05 -14.34
C LEU A 82 -21.87 0.70 -14.98
N ILE A 83 -21.57 1.67 -15.83
CA ILE A 83 -22.58 2.56 -16.43
C ILE A 83 -23.33 1.83 -17.54
N PRO A 84 -24.62 1.48 -17.35
CA PRO A 84 -25.37 0.75 -18.37
C PRO A 84 -25.56 1.61 -19.62
N GLY A 85 -25.43 1.00 -20.80
CA GLY A 85 -25.61 1.72 -22.08
C GLY A 85 -24.45 2.63 -22.49
N ALA A 86 -23.39 2.79 -21.68
CA ALA A 86 -22.21 3.57 -22.04
C ALA A 86 -21.54 3.05 -23.33
N GLY A 87 -21.48 1.71 -23.50
CA GLY A 87 -20.95 1.07 -24.71
C GLY A 87 -21.69 1.48 -25.99
N ALA A 88 -23.02 1.59 -25.96
CA ALA A 88 -23.83 2.03 -27.11
C ALA A 88 -23.50 3.47 -27.56
N LYS A 89 -23.01 4.30 -26.63
CA LYS A 89 -22.57 5.68 -26.89
C LYS A 89 -21.08 5.79 -27.18
N ARG A 90 -20.37 4.65 -27.24
CA ARG A 90 -18.90 4.56 -27.31
C ARG A 90 -18.21 5.26 -26.15
N ALA A 91 -18.86 5.33 -24.99
CA ALA A 91 -18.28 5.81 -23.75
C ALA A 91 -17.60 4.63 -23.04
N VAL A 92 -16.31 4.48 -23.28
CA VAL A 92 -15.51 3.34 -22.81
C VAL A 92 -14.16 3.82 -22.30
N CYS A 93 -13.58 3.12 -21.32
CA CYS A 93 -12.25 3.38 -20.79
C CYS A 93 -11.17 3.19 -21.88
N LEU A 94 -9.92 3.56 -21.59
CA LEU A 94 -8.78 3.46 -22.53
C LEU A 94 -8.67 2.09 -23.24
N ASP A 95 -9.01 1.00 -22.56
CA ASP A 95 -8.97 -0.37 -23.10
C ASP A 95 -10.28 -0.85 -23.78
N GLY A 96 -11.32 -0.01 -23.82
CA GLY A 96 -12.63 -0.36 -24.37
C GLY A 96 -13.63 -0.92 -23.37
N THR A 97 -13.28 -1.08 -22.09
CA THR A 97 -14.22 -1.52 -21.05
C THR A 97 -15.23 -0.44 -20.66
N LEU A 98 -16.35 -0.84 -20.07
CA LEU A 98 -17.36 0.12 -19.61
C LEU A 98 -16.82 0.95 -18.43
N PRO A 99 -17.04 2.27 -18.39
CA PRO A 99 -16.74 3.08 -17.22
C PRO A 99 -17.67 2.72 -16.05
N GLY A 100 -17.30 3.15 -14.84
CA GLY A 100 -18.10 2.91 -13.64
C GLY A 100 -17.97 4.00 -12.58
N TYR A 101 -18.86 3.98 -11.61
CA TYR A 101 -18.84 4.85 -10.44
C TYR A 101 -19.27 4.08 -9.18
N HIS A 102 -18.95 4.63 -8.02
CA HIS A 102 -19.47 4.18 -6.74
C HIS A 102 -20.55 5.17 -6.29
N LEU A 103 -21.74 4.68 -5.92
CA LEU A 103 -22.86 5.53 -5.52
C LEU A 103 -23.40 5.07 -4.16
N HIS A 104 -23.41 6.00 -3.20
CA HIS A 104 -24.11 5.85 -1.93
C HIS A 104 -25.29 6.82 -1.86
N ARG A 105 -26.47 6.32 -1.47
CA ARG A 105 -27.70 7.10 -1.45
C ARG A 105 -27.77 8.09 -0.29
N GLY A 106 -28.39 9.24 -0.57
CA GLY A 106 -28.70 10.24 0.45
C GLY A 106 -29.95 9.89 1.23
N TYR A 107 -30.13 10.54 2.37
CA TYR A 107 -31.29 10.34 3.26
C TYR A 107 -31.73 11.67 3.90
N GLY A 108 -32.95 11.69 4.43
CA GLY A 108 -33.54 12.88 5.06
C GLY A 108 -33.53 14.10 4.13
N SER A 109 -33.08 15.25 4.63
CA SER A 109 -32.98 16.49 3.86
C SER A 109 -32.00 16.42 2.68
N GLY A 110 -31.03 15.50 2.72
CA GLY A 110 -30.04 15.28 1.67
C GLY A 110 -30.48 14.34 0.56
N ALA A 111 -31.64 13.68 0.66
CA ALA A 111 -32.11 12.70 -0.32
C ALA A 111 -32.27 13.26 -1.75
N ASN A 112 -32.56 14.55 -1.89
CA ASN A 112 -32.65 15.28 -3.17
C ASN A 112 -31.44 16.19 -3.43
N SER A 113 -30.31 15.90 -2.80
CA SER A 113 -29.06 16.63 -2.95
C SER A 113 -27.96 15.68 -3.42
N TRP A 114 -27.05 16.16 -4.28
CA TRP A 114 -26.10 15.31 -5.01
C TRP A 114 -24.69 15.87 -5.00
N LEU A 115 -23.73 15.08 -4.52
CA LEU A 115 -22.30 15.34 -4.59
C LEU A 115 -21.65 14.34 -5.55
N ILE A 116 -21.02 14.85 -6.60
CA ILE A 116 -20.32 14.05 -7.60
C ILE A 116 -18.84 14.37 -7.45
N GLN A 117 -18.05 13.42 -6.96
CA GLN A 117 -16.60 13.48 -6.87
C GLN A 117 -15.98 12.81 -8.08
N LEU A 118 -15.23 13.56 -8.87
CA LEU A 118 -14.42 13.07 -9.98
C LEU A 118 -13.06 12.59 -9.45
N GLU A 119 -12.77 11.30 -9.64
CA GLU A 119 -11.45 10.75 -9.32
C GLU A 119 -10.37 11.42 -10.20
N GLY A 120 -9.23 11.73 -9.61
CA GLY A 120 -8.03 12.17 -10.34
C GLY A 120 -6.93 11.12 -10.33
N GLY A 121 -5.80 11.41 -10.97
CA GLY A 121 -4.60 10.57 -10.93
C GLY A 121 -3.69 10.70 -12.14
N GLY A 122 -3.33 11.94 -12.47
CA GLY A 122 -2.47 12.28 -13.59
C GLY A 122 -3.07 11.99 -14.97
N TRP A 123 -2.22 11.97 -15.98
CA TRP A 123 -2.61 11.84 -17.39
C TRP A 123 -1.68 10.87 -18.11
N CYS A 124 -2.07 10.46 -19.31
CA CYS A 124 -1.15 9.86 -20.26
C CYS A 124 -1.05 10.77 -21.49
N ASN A 125 0.17 11.13 -21.88
CA ASN A 125 0.44 12.17 -22.88
C ASN A 125 1.18 11.63 -24.11
N SER A 126 1.45 10.33 -24.15
CA SER A 126 2.09 9.63 -25.26
C SER A 126 1.42 8.29 -25.44
N ILE A 127 1.49 7.76 -26.66
CA ILE A 127 1.00 6.42 -26.98
C ILE A 127 1.57 5.37 -26.02
N ARG A 128 2.89 5.41 -25.77
CA ARG A 128 3.57 4.49 -24.84
C ARG A 128 2.94 4.53 -23.45
N ASN A 129 2.75 5.73 -22.90
CA ASN A 129 2.22 5.90 -21.55
C ASN A 129 0.72 5.55 -21.49
N CYS A 130 -0.04 5.79 -22.54
CA CYS A 130 -1.46 5.44 -22.61
C CYS A 130 -1.68 3.92 -22.78
N VAL A 131 -0.82 3.24 -23.56
CA VAL A 131 -0.82 1.77 -23.65
C VAL A 131 -0.46 1.14 -22.31
N TYR A 132 0.50 1.70 -21.58
CA TYR A 132 0.76 1.24 -20.21
C TYR A 132 -0.44 1.51 -19.30
N ARG A 133 -1.03 2.70 -19.38
CA ARG A 133 -2.14 3.09 -18.50
C ARG A 133 -3.41 2.27 -18.71
N LYS A 134 -3.71 1.81 -19.94
CA LYS A 134 -4.91 1.00 -20.21
C LYS A 134 -4.93 -0.34 -19.47
N THR A 135 -3.78 -0.84 -19.02
CA THR A 135 -3.66 -2.08 -18.22
C THR A 135 -3.70 -1.82 -16.72
N THR A 136 -4.23 -0.68 -16.27
CA THR A 136 -4.32 -0.30 -14.86
C THR A 136 -5.74 0.11 -14.49
N ARG A 137 -6.02 0.24 -13.19
CA ARG A 137 -7.31 0.78 -12.68
C ARG A 137 -7.69 2.15 -13.26
N ARG A 138 -6.69 2.90 -13.76
CA ARG A 138 -6.81 4.24 -14.33
C ARG A 138 -6.96 4.27 -15.85
N GLY A 139 -7.13 3.10 -16.47
CA GLY A 139 -7.39 2.96 -17.90
C GLY A 139 -8.34 1.81 -18.26
N SER A 140 -8.78 1.02 -17.28
CA SER A 140 -9.74 -0.07 -17.48
C SER A 140 -10.53 -0.38 -16.21
N SER A 141 -11.82 -0.63 -16.37
CA SER A 141 -12.69 -1.04 -15.26
C SER A 141 -12.48 -2.49 -14.82
N ARG A 142 -11.73 -3.30 -15.58
CA ARG A 142 -11.31 -4.65 -15.16
C ARG A 142 -10.44 -4.61 -13.91
N PHE A 143 -9.63 -3.57 -13.77
CA PHE A 143 -8.71 -3.39 -12.65
C PHE A 143 -9.23 -2.43 -11.58
N MET A 144 -10.45 -1.89 -11.73
CA MET A 144 -11.05 -1.04 -10.70
C MET A 144 -11.42 -1.87 -9.47
N GLU A 145 -11.11 -1.33 -8.29
CA GLU A 145 -11.55 -1.87 -7.01
C GLU A 145 -13.07 -2.00 -6.98
N LYS A 146 -13.55 -3.18 -6.59
CA LYS A 146 -14.99 -3.46 -6.56
C LYS A 146 -15.71 -2.72 -5.44
N ASN A 147 -15.01 -2.45 -4.34
CA ASN A 147 -15.49 -1.64 -3.23
C ASN A 147 -14.42 -0.61 -2.86
N ILE A 148 -14.84 0.61 -2.52
CA ILE A 148 -13.95 1.65 -2.00
C ILE A 148 -14.55 2.31 -0.76
N ALA A 149 -13.68 2.77 0.15
CA ALA A 149 -14.10 3.55 1.31
C ALA A 149 -14.46 4.98 0.90
N PHE A 150 -15.59 5.48 1.41
CA PHE A 150 -15.97 6.89 1.31
C PHE A 150 -15.48 7.65 2.55
N THR A 151 -14.55 8.58 2.34
CA THR A 151 -13.89 9.40 3.38
C THR A 151 -13.96 10.89 3.02
N GLY A 152 -13.61 11.77 3.97
CA GLY A 152 -13.56 13.20 3.72
C GLY A 152 -14.91 13.75 3.30
N ILE A 153 -14.95 14.50 2.20
CA ILE A 153 -16.18 15.07 1.63
C ILE A 153 -17.23 14.01 1.23
N LEU A 154 -16.84 12.74 1.06
CA LEU A 154 -17.75 11.63 0.76
C LEU A 154 -18.22 10.86 2.02
N SER A 155 -17.66 11.14 3.21
CA SER A 155 -18.04 10.43 4.44
C SER A 155 -19.53 10.58 4.75
N ASN A 156 -20.14 9.53 5.31
CA ASN A 156 -21.52 9.46 5.79
C ASN A 156 -21.72 9.81 7.25
N LYS A 157 -20.64 10.19 7.92
CA LYS A 157 -20.66 10.61 9.30
C LYS A 157 -20.71 12.13 9.37
N ALA A 158 -21.63 12.65 10.16
CA ALA A 158 -21.79 14.09 10.34
C ALA A 158 -20.56 14.71 11.05
N GLU A 159 -19.92 13.94 11.92
CA GLU A 159 -18.69 14.31 12.62
C GLU A 159 -17.46 14.38 11.71
N GLU A 160 -17.47 13.69 10.57
CA GLU A 160 -16.37 13.68 9.60
C GLU A 160 -16.64 14.61 8.40
N ASN A 161 -17.91 14.86 8.07
CA ASN A 161 -18.35 15.68 6.96
C ASN A 161 -19.48 16.62 7.39
N PRO A 162 -19.17 17.54 8.32
CA PRO A 162 -20.17 18.33 9.02
C PRO A 162 -20.80 19.37 8.09
N GLY A 163 -22.05 19.67 8.42
CA GLY A 163 -22.56 21.02 8.26
C GLY A 163 -22.77 21.67 9.61
N PHE A 164 -22.59 23.00 9.65
CA PHE A 164 -22.65 23.90 10.81
C PHE A 164 -22.74 23.22 12.20
N SER A 165 -21.62 23.14 12.92
CA SER A 165 -21.59 22.84 14.35
C SER A 165 -20.90 23.97 15.10
N LEU A 166 -21.64 24.61 16.00
CA LEU A 166 -21.03 25.31 17.13
C LEU A 166 -20.37 24.23 18.00
N LYS A 167 -19.02 24.13 17.95
CA LYS A 167 -18.26 23.44 19.01
C LYS A 167 -18.47 24.24 20.31
N LEU A 168 -19.57 23.98 21.02
CA LEU A 168 -19.72 24.39 22.42
C LEU A 168 -18.76 23.54 23.23
N ASN A 169 -17.82 24.23 23.89
CA ASN A 169 -16.78 23.65 24.74
C ASN A 169 -17.43 22.66 25.74
N ALA A 170 -17.02 21.38 25.69
CA ALA A 170 -17.54 20.31 26.55
C ALA A 170 -17.29 20.53 28.07
N ASN A 171 -16.59 21.62 28.43
CA ASN A 171 -16.39 22.03 29.82
C ASN A 171 -17.44 23.02 30.37
N LEU A 172 -18.32 23.59 29.53
CA LEU A 172 -19.36 24.52 30.02
C LEU A 172 -20.70 23.83 30.34
N SER A 173 -20.98 22.66 29.74
CA SER A 173 -22.26 21.96 29.93
C SER A 173 -22.40 21.32 31.32
N LYS A 174 -21.28 20.98 32.00
CA LYS A 174 -21.31 20.46 33.37
C LYS A 174 -21.59 21.50 34.44
N THR A 175 -21.44 22.80 34.14
CA THR A 175 -21.59 23.87 35.14
C THR A 175 -22.96 24.54 35.08
N ILE A 176 -23.68 24.45 33.95
CA ILE A 176 -24.96 25.17 33.76
C ILE A 176 -26.19 24.28 34.06
N LEU A 177 -26.03 22.94 34.11
CA LEU A 177 -27.13 22.01 34.41
C LEU A 177 -27.44 21.80 35.90
N ALA A 178 -26.79 22.54 36.81
CA ALA A 178 -26.99 22.39 38.26
C ALA A 178 -27.95 23.43 38.89
N SER A 179 -28.51 24.37 38.13
CA SER A 179 -29.31 25.44 38.72
C SER A 179 -30.42 25.92 37.78
N THR A 180 -31.56 25.23 37.78
CA THR A 180 -32.91 25.82 37.98
C THR A 180 -33.99 24.79 37.65
N PHE A 181 -34.81 24.48 38.66
CA PHE A 181 -36.07 23.77 38.58
C PHE A 181 -37.12 24.67 37.89
N PHE A 182 -37.72 24.27 36.76
CA PHE A 182 -39.12 24.57 36.42
C PHE A 182 -39.61 23.64 35.30
N TRP A 183 -40.84 23.17 35.45
CA TRP A 183 -41.44 22.02 34.78
C TRP A 183 -42.26 22.40 33.52
N PHE A 184 -42.44 21.40 32.63
CA PHE A 184 -43.48 21.22 31.59
C PHE A 184 -43.31 21.67 30.11
N CYS A 185 -43.58 20.68 29.24
CA CYS A 185 -44.17 20.76 27.90
C CYS A 185 -43.36 21.37 26.75
N VAL A 186 -42.29 20.70 26.32
CA VAL A 186 -41.92 20.62 24.90
C VAL A 186 -41.38 19.22 24.64
N ASP A 187 -41.88 18.58 23.58
CA ASP A 187 -41.38 17.34 22.97
C ASP A 187 -39.83 17.34 22.91
N PRO A 188 -39.11 16.30 23.38
CA PRO A 188 -37.63 16.27 23.32
C PRO A 188 -37.05 16.26 21.90
N HIS A 189 -37.88 16.35 20.85
CA HIS A 189 -37.45 16.48 19.46
C HIS A 189 -37.05 17.90 19.00
N LEU A 190 -37.09 18.92 19.86
CA LEU A 190 -36.65 20.27 19.48
C LEU A 190 -35.63 20.84 20.47
N ILE A 191 -34.34 20.77 20.13
CA ILE A 191 -33.35 21.88 20.16
C ILE A 191 -31.98 21.36 19.65
N ILE A 192 -31.69 21.77 18.41
CA ILE A 192 -30.46 21.91 17.61
C ILE A 192 -30.75 21.34 16.22
N TYR A 193 -31.39 22.15 15.36
CA TYR A 193 -31.36 21.90 13.92
C TYR A 193 -29.97 22.28 13.40
N GLY A 194 -29.02 21.35 13.50
CA GLY A 194 -27.75 21.42 12.78
C GLY A 194 -28.01 21.23 11.29
N ILE A 195 -27.67 22.21 10.46
CA ILE A 195 -27.80 22.10 9.01
C ILE A 195 -26.75 21.08 8.55
N ALA A 196 -27.19 19.90 8.11
CA ALA A 196 -26.36 18.88 7.48
C ALA A 196 -25.82 19.37 6.12
N ASP A 197 -24.50 19.40 5.91
CA ASP A 197 -23.93 19.92 4.66
C ASP A 197 -23.88 18.87 3.56
N PHE A 198 -23.03 17.84 3.66
CA PHE A 198 -22.88 16.86 2.58
C PHE A 198 -23.03 15.39 3.02
N PHE A 199 -22.92 15.08 4.33
CA PHE A 199 -22.91 13.70 4.84
C PHE A 199 -24.19 12.90 4.59
N ASN A 200 -25.33 13.55 4.35
CA ASN A 200 -26.60 12.90 4.07
C ASN A 200 -27.02 13.01 2.60
N TRP A 201 -26.14 13.51 1.72
CA TRP A 201 -26.41 13.64 0.28
C TRP A 201 -26.23 12.30 -0.45
N ASN A 202 -26.79 12.22 -1.66
CA ASN A 202 -26.34 11.22 -2.62
C ASN A 202 -24.90 11.54 -2.98
N ARG A 203 -24.00 10.57 -2.84
CA ARG A 203 -22.57 10.75 -3.03
C ARG A 203 -22.08 9.76 -4.05
N VAL A 204 -21.36 10.30 -5.04
CA VAL A 204 -20.86 9.54 -6.16
C VAL A 204 -19.36 9.74 -6.26
N LYS A 205 -18.59 8.67 -6.43
CA LYS A 205 -17.21 8.75 -6.94
C LYS A 205 -17.16 8.17 -8.35
N LEU A 206 -17.05 9.04 -9.35
CA LEU A 206 -16.91 8.63 -10.75
C LEU A 206 -15.45 8.22 -11.00
N ARG A 207 -15.25 6.97 -11.45
CA ARG A 207 -13.92 6.40 -11.62
C ARG A 207 -13.25 6.95 -12.89
N TYR A 208 -11.96 7.25 -12.78
CA TYR A 208 -11.17 7.89 -13.82
C TYR A 208 -10.42 6.87 -14.67
N CYS A 209 -10.79 6.74 -15.94
CA CYS A 209 -10.21 5.75 -16.84
C CYS A 209 -9.96 6.23 -18.28
N ASP A 210 -10.00 7.54 -18.55
CA ASP A 210 -9.80 8.11 -19.89
C ASP A 210 -8.42 8.74 -20.10
N GLY A 211 -7.77 9.22 -19.04
CA GLY A 211 -6.41 9.77 -19.13
C GLY A 211 -6.32 11.23 -19.60
N ALA A 212 -7.44 11.95 -19.77
CA ALA A 212 -7.52 13.36 -20.17
C ALA A 212 -8.54 14.16 -19.33
N SER A 213 -8.63 13.93 -18.01
CA SER A 213 -9.56 14.68 -17.15
C SER A 213 -11.00 14.72 -17.67
N PHE A 214 -11.49 13.60 -18.22
CA PHE A 214 -12.82 13.50 -18.83
C PHE A 214 -13.08 14.40 -20.05
N THR A 215 -12.03 14.84 -20.77
CA THR A 215 -12.18 15.77 -21.91
C THR A 215 -11.77 15.23 -23.27
N GLY A 216 -11.15 14.05 -23.34
CA GLY A 216 -10.78 13.43 -24.63
C GLY A 216 -11.99 12.92 -25.41
N ASP A 217 -11.95 13.02 -26.75
CA ASP A 217 -12.83 12.27 -27.66
C ASP A 217 -12.09 11.84 -28.93
N GLY A 218 -11.01 11.09 -28.74
CA GLY A 218 -10.15 10.55 -29.80
C GLY A 218 -10.02 9.03 -29.73
N GLU A 219 -9.30 8.46 -30.69
CA GLU A 219 -8.93 7.05 -30.70
C GLU A 219 -7.61 6.82 -31.42
N ASP A 220 -6.82 5.84 -30.96
CA ASP A 220 -5.77 5.22 -31.76
C ASP A 220 -6.23 3.79 -32.06
N LYS A 221 -6.73 3.58 -33.28
CA LYS A 221 -7.22 2.27 -33.75
C LYS A 221 -6.09 1.24 -33.83
N ALA A 222 -4.89 1.65 -34.23
CA ALA A 222 -3.76 0.74 -34.41
C ALA A 222 -3.35 0.10 -33.07
N ARG A 223 -3.53 0.83 -31.96
CA ARG A 223 -3.12 0.37 -30.62
C ARG A 223 -4.30 0.10 -29.68
N GLN A 224 -5.51 0.09 -30.23
CA GLN A 224 -6.76 -0.13 -29.51
C GLN A 224 -6.86 0.77 -28.26
N LEU A 225 -6.61 2.07 -28.43
CA LEU A 225 -6.78 3.06 -27.38
C LEU A 225 -8.03 3.89 -27.63
N GLN A 226 -8.85 4.02 -26.60
CA GLN A 226 -10.11 4.75 -26.62
C GLN A 226 -10.00 5.98 -25.70
N PHE A 227 -9.81 7.16 -26.28
CA PHE A 227 -9.73 8.41 -25.51
C PHE A 227 -11.13 9.02 -25.39
N ARG A 228 -11.99 8.45 -24.53
CA ARG A 228 -13.44 8.77 -24.50
C ARG A 228 -13.87 9.55 -23.27
N GLY A 229 -12.99 10.35 -22.69
CA GLY A 229 -13.27 11.14 -21.49
C GLY A 229 -14.58 11.90 -21.55
N GLN A 230 -14.81 12.69 -22.61
CA GLN A 230 -16.04 13.50 -22.75
C GLN A 230 -17.28 12.61 -22.82
N ARG A 231 -17.18 11.46 -23.50
CA ARG A 231 -18.31 10.52 -23.63
C ARG A 231 -18.61 9.81 -22.32
N ILE A 232 -17.57 9.45 -21.56
CA ILE A 232 -17.71 8.87 -20.21
C ILE A 232 -18.41 9.86 -19.30
N TRP A 233 -17.98 11.12 -19.29
CA TRP A 233 -18.63 12.20 -18.54
C TRP A 233 -20.12 12.31 -18.87
N LEU A 234 -20.46 12.47 -20.16
CA LEU A 234 -21.85 12.60 -20.61
C LEU A 234 -22.70 11.39 -20.20
N SER A 235 -22.18 10.17 -20.41
CA SER A 235 -22.88 8.93 -20.08
C SER A 235 -23.09 8.77 -18.58
N ALA A 236 -22.11 9.16 -17.76
CA ALA A 236 -22.23 9.15 -16.32
C ALA A 236 -23.28 10.14 -15.82
N MET A 237 -23.25 11.39 -16.31
CA MET A 237 -24.23 12.40 -15.90
C MET A 237 -25.66 11.99 -16.30
N GLU A 238 -25.84 11.41 -17.47
CA GLU A 238 -27.15 10.93 -17.93
C GLU A 238 -27.67 9.77 -17.07
N ASP A 239 -26.83 8.77 -16.78
CA ASP A 239 -27.21 7.64 -15.95
C ASP A 239 -27.56 8.10 -14.51
N LEU A 240 -26.75 8.96 -13.91
CA LEU A 240 -27.05 9.54 -12.60
C LEU A 240 -28.35 10.37 -12.61
N LYS A 241 -28.63 11.11 -13.68
CA LYS A 241 -29.92 11.81 -13.89
C LYS A 241 -31.08 10.83 -13.95
N SER A 242 -30.93 9.68 -14.58
CA SER A 242 -31.95 8.62 -14.57
C SER A 242 -32.19 8.07 -13.16
N LYS A 243 -31.16 8.02 -12.33
CA LYS A 243 -31.20 7.51 -10.94
C LYS A 243 -31.69 8.52 -9.90
N GLY A 244 -32.24 9.66 -10.34
CA GLY A 244 -32.87 10.66 -9.47
C GLY A 244 -32.16 12.01 -9.42
N MET A 245 -30.94 12.14 -9.97
CA MET A 245 -30.22 13.41 -9.97
C MET A 245 -30.97 14.50 -10.75
N ARG A 246 -31.81 14.14 -11.73
CA ARG A 246 -32.65 15.11 -12.47
C ARG A 246 -33.58 15.95 -11.58
N TYR A 247 -33.93 15.44 -10.39
CA TYR A 247 -34.79 16.12 -9.41
C TYR A 247 -34.01 16.80 -8.28
N ALA A 248 -32.69 16.93 -8.44
CA ALA A 248 -31.85 17.54 -7.43
C ALA A 248 -32.29 18.99 -7.16
N LYS A 249 -32.52 19.30 -5.89
CA LYS A 249 -32.70 20.70 -5.43
C LYS A 249 -31.37 21.44 -5.42
N GLN A 250 -30.30 20.71 -5.13
CA GLN A 250 -28.95 21.24 -5.06
C GLN A 250 -27.93 20.16 -5.41
N THR A 251 -26.83 20.57 -6.05
CA THR A 251 -25.76 19.66 -6.42
C THR A 251 -24.39 20.34 -6.45
N LEU A 252 -23.37 19.57 -6.06
CA LEU A 252 -21.98 19.95 -6.05
C LEU A 252 -21.20 19.00 -6.96
N LEU A 253 -20.57 19.55 -8.00
CA LEU A 253 -19.53 18.85 -8.75
C LEU A 253 -18.19 19.10 -8.05
N SER A 254 -17.49 18.04 -7.70
CA SER A 254 -16.21 18.10 -7.01
C SER A 254 -15.20 17.17 -7.68
N GLY A 255 -13.93 17.34 -7.41
CA GLY A 255 -12.89 16.40 -7.86
C GLY A 255 -11.52 16.77 -7.33
N CYS A 256 -10.62 15.78 -7.29
CA CYS A 256 -9.22 16.02 -6.95
C CYS A 256 -8.29 15.90 -8.17
N SER A 257 -7.23 16.70 -8.26
CA SER A 257 -6.10 16.48 -9.17
C SER A 257 -6.58 16.57 -10.62
N ALA A 258 -6.33 15.55 -11.45
CA ALA A 258 -6.93 15.45 -12.78
C ALA A 258 -8.48 15.54 -12.76
N GLY A 259 -9.14 15.02 -11.72
CA GLY A 259 -10.59 15.18 -11.51
C GLY A 259 -10.97 16.57 -11.00
N GLY A 260 -10.07 17.27 -10.29
CA GLY A 260 -10.24 18.68 -9.92
C GLY A 260 -10.18 19.58 -11.13
N LEU A 261 -9.21 19.35 -12.02
CA LEU A 261 -9.15 19.98 -13.34
C LEU A 261 -10.43 19.70 -14.14
N ALA A 262 -10.91 18.46 -14.14
CA ALA A 262 -12.18 18.10 -14.78
C ALA A 262 -13.37 18.88 -14.17
N ALA A 263 -13.43 19.03 -12.84
CA ALA A 263 -14.48 19.81 -12.18
C ALA A 263 -14.47 21.28 -12.59
N ILE A 264 -13.30 21.85 -12.91
CA ILE A 264 -13.19 23.20 -13.51
C ILE A 264 -13.72 23.18 -14.95
N LEU A 265 -13.20 22.30 -15.79
CA LEU A 265 -13.48 22.27 -17.24
C LEU A 265 -14.96 21.99 -17.54
N HIS A 266 -15.60 21.12 -16.76
CA HIS A 266 -17.01 20.76 -16.93
C HIS A 266 -17.98 21.57 -16.07
N CYS A 267 -17.53 22.58 -15.33
CA CYS A 267 -18.39 23.25 -14.34
C CYS A 267 -19.64 23.89 -14.96
N ASP A 268 -19.47 24.66 -16.05
CA ASP A 268 -20.58 25.31 -16.74
C ASP A 268 -21.44 24.29 -17.52
N GLU A 269 -20.83 23.24 -18.06
CA GLU A 269 -21.55 22.13 -18.68
C GLU A 269 -22.46 21.42 -17.67
N PHE A 270 -21.94 21.15 -16.48
CA PHE A 270 -22.68 20.56 -15.37
C PHE A 270 -23.84 21.44 -14.92
N ARG A 271 -23.63 22.77 -14.82
CA ARG A 271 -24.73 23.73 -14.57
C ARG A 271 -25.81 23.65 -15.63
N GLY A 272 -25.43 23.48 -16.90
CA GLY A 272 -26.35 23.36 -18.03
C GLY A 272 -27.30 22.16 -17.95
N LEU A 273 -26.97 21.13 -17.15
CA LEU A 273 -27.78 19.93 -17.01
C LEU A 273 -29.06 20.12 -16.17
N PHE A 274 -29.19 21.25 -15.46
CA PHE A 274 -30.24 21.49 -14.47
C PHE A 274 -31.05 22.78 -14.73
N PRO A 275 -32.33 22.84 -14.32
CA PRO A 275 -33.13 24.07 -14.38
C PRO A 275 -32.49 25.25 -13.63
N ARG A 276 -33.00 26.47 -13.89
CA ARG A 276 -32.54 27.68 -13.18
C ARG A 276 -32.77 27.64 -11.66
N THR A 277 -33.75 26.85 -11.22
CA THR A 277 -34.14 26.70 -9.81
C THR A 277 -33.22 25.79 -8.99
N THR A 278 -32.46 24.88 -9.63
CA THR A 278 -31.50 24.02 -8.94
C THR A 278 -30.24 24.81 -8.56
N LYS A 279 -29.82 24.72 -7.30
CA LYS A 279 -28.54 25.27 -6.85
C LYS A 279 -27.41 24.36 -7.35
N VAL A 280 -26.57 24.85 -8.26
CA VAL A 280 -25.40 24.13 -8.77
C VAL A 280 -24.15 24.94 -8.48
N LYS A 281 -23.15 24.29 -7.88
CA LYS A 281 -21.82 24.86 -7.67
C LYS A 281 -20.75 23.80 -7.95
N CYS A 282 -19.51 24.22 -8.14
CA CYS A 282 -18.38 23.33 -8.38
C CYS A 282 -17.26 23.56 -7.36
N LEU A 283 -16.53 22.51 -7.03
CA LEU A 283 -15.35 22.53 -6.17
C LEU A 283 -14.20 21.85 -6.92
N SER A 284 -13.08 22.54 -7.03
CA SER A 284 -11.85 21.96 -7.56
C SER A 284 -10.83 21.89 -6.43
N ASP A 285 -10.45 20.67 -6.06
CA ASP A 285 -9.37 20.38 -5.12
C ASP A 285 -8.10 19.98 -5.87
N ALA A 286 -6.99 20.68 -5.64
CA ALA A 286 -5.70 20.41 -6.30
C ALA A 286 -5.79 20.35 -7.84
N GLY A 287 -6.76 21.05 -8.43
CA GLY A 287 -7.00 21.09 -9.88
C GLY A 287 -6.45 22.33 -10.57
N LEU A 288 -5.98 23.34 -9.81
CA LEU A 288 -5.40 24.58 -10.34
C LEU A 288 -3.92 24.39 -10.68
N PHE A 289 -3.66 23.67 -11.77
CA PHE A 289 -2.30 23.53 -12.29
C PHE A 289 -1.88 24.75 -13.10
N LEU A 290 -0.63 25.21 -12.92
CA LEU A 290 -0.09 26.37 -13.63
C LEU A 290 0.91 25.99 -14.73
N ASP A 291 0.94 26.77 -15.81
CA ASP A 291 1.99 26.72 -16.85
C ASP A 291 3.23 27.50 -16.37
N ALA A 292 3.88 26.98 -15.34
CA ALA A 292 5.05 27.56 -14.71
C ALA A 292 6.35 26.95 -15.27
N PRO A 293 7.44 27.73 -15.35
CA PRO A 293 8.74 27.18 -15.68
C PRO A 293 9.22 26.22 -14.58
N ASP A 294 9.86 25.13 -15.00
CA ASP A 294 10.54 24.19 -14.11
C ASP A 294 11.94 24.70 -13.71
N VAL A 295 12.61 23.97 -12.84
CA VAL A 295 13.92 24.35 -12.27
C VAL A 295 15.05 24.39 -13.29
N SER A 296 14.86 23.83 -14.48
CA SER A 296 15.77 23.96 -15.62
C SER A 296 15.45 25.18 -16.51
N GLY A 297 14.35 25.89 -16.23
CA GLY A 297 13.80 26.95 -17.09
C GLY A 297 12.90 26.43 -18.21
N GLY A 298 12.70 25.11 -18.31
CA GLY A 298 11.78 24.46 -19.24
C GLY A 298 10.32 24.60 -18.82
N ARG A 299 9.40 24.03 -19.61
CA ARG A 299 7.96 24.01 -19.31
C ARG A 299 7.42 22.58 -19.33
N THR A 300 7.89 21.76 -18.39
CA THR A 300 7.56 20.33 -18.30
C THR A 300 6.05 20.05 -18.39
N LEU A 301 5.22 20.72 -17.58
CA LEU A 301 3.77 20.44 -17.57
C LEU A 301 3.07 20.91 -18.85
N ARG A 302 3.55 21.98 -19.49
CA ARG A 302 3.04 22.39 -20.81
C ARG A 302 3.31 21.34 -21.86
N ASN A 303 4.50 20.73 -21.85
CA ASN A 303 4.84 19.64 -22.75
C ASN A 303 3.98 18.40 -22.49
N LEU A 304 3.72 18.07 -21.21
CA LEU A 304 2.79 17.02 -20.84
C LEU A 304 1.39 17.29 -21.38
N TYR A 305 0.82 18.46 -21.09
CA TYR A 305 -0.52 18.85 -21.53
C TYR A 305 -0.63 18.95 -23.05
N ASN A 306 0.42 19.38 -23.75
CA ASN A 306 0.44 19.39 -25.21
C ASN A 306 0.25 17.98 -25.78
N GLY A 307 0.94 16.99 -25.19
CA GLY A 307 0.78 15.59 -25.56
C GLY A 307 -0.63 15.07 -25.26
N VAL A 308 -1.19 15.39 -24.08
CA VAL A 308 -2.58 15.01 -23.72
C VAL A 308 -3.56 15.61 -24.72
N VAL A 309 -3.47 16.91 -24.96
CA VAL A 309 -4.43 17.65 -25.78
C VAL A 309 -4.39 17.15 -27.23
N GLY A 310 -3.21 17.08 -27.83
CA GLY A 310 -3.05 16.64 -29.21
C GLY A 310 -3.39 15.17 -29.42
N LEU A 311 -2.93 14.28 -28.53
CA LEU A 311 -3.11 12.84 -28.70
C LEU A 311 -4.57 12.40 -28.51
N GLN A 312 -5.25 12.99 -27.54
CA GLN A 312 -6.57 12.52 -27.09
C GLN A 312 -7.73 13.32 -27.68
N GLY A 313 -7.45 14.28 -28.57
CA GLY A 313 -8.46 15.10 -29.23
C GLY A 313 -9.19 16.07 -28.29
N VAL A 314 -8.54 16.48 -27.20
CA VAL A 314 -9.15 17.31 -26.15
C VAL A 314 -9.58 18.68 -26.68
N GLN A 315 -8.87 19.22 -27.68
CA GLN A 315 -9.10 20.57 -28.21
C GLN A 315 -10.56 20.83 -28.62
N HIS A 316 -11.30 19.79 -29.02
CA HIS A 316 -12.68 19.91 -29.47
C HIS A 316 -13.67 20.13 -28.32
N ASN A 317 -13.29 19.77 -27.10
CA ASN A 317 -14.11 19.85 -25.89
C ASN A 317 -13.69 21.00 -24.96
N LEU A 318 -12.68 21.79 -25.33
CA LEU A 318 -12.27 22.96 -24.56
C LEU A 318 -13.18 24.18 -24.80
N PRO A 319 -13.29 25.10 -23.82
CA PRO A 319 -14.13 26.28 -23.98
C PRO A 319 -13.69 27.17 -25.15
N ARG A 320 -14.61 27.42 -26.09
CA ARG A 320 -14.36 28.31 -27.26
C ARG A 320 -13.93 29.72 -26.88
N VAL A 321 -14.42 30.21 -25.74
CA VAL A 321 -14.03 31.51 -25.17
C VAL A 321 -12.52 31.60 -24.94
N CYS A 322 -11.84 30.47 -24.70
CA CYS A 322 -10.39 30.41 -24.63
C CYS A 322 -9.75 30.08 -25.98
N THR A 323 -10.20 29.02 -26.67
CA THR A 323 -9.52 28.51 -27.87
C THR A 323 -9.60 29.45 -29.08
N ASN A 324 -10.50 30.43 -29.05
CA ASN A 324 -10.55 31.50 -30.07
C ASN A 324 -9.40 32.50 -29.95
N HIS A 325 -8.70 32.52 -28.81
CA HIS A 325 -7.68 33.53 -28.50
C HIS A 325 -6.34 32.93 -28.04
N LEU A 326 -6.32 31.68 -27.60
CA LEU A 326 -5.14 30.96 -27.15
C LEU A 326 -5.07 29.57 -27.77
N ASP A 327 -3.87 28.99 -27.81
CA ASP A 327 -3.70 27.62 -28.27
C ASP A 327 -4.43 26.62 -27.34
N PRO A 328 -4.89 25.47 -27.87
CA PRO A 328 -5.64 24.49 -27.08
C PRO A 328 -4.92 24.00 -25.82
N THR A 329 -3.59 23.85 -25.86
CA THR A 329 -2.81 23.44 -24.69
C THR A 329 -2.89 24.49 -23.58
N SER A 330 -2.76 25.78 -23.93
CA SER A 330 -3.00 26.88 -22.99
C SER A 330 -4.42 26.86 -22.43
N CYS A 331 -5.42 26.44 -23.20
CA CYS A 331 -6.80 26.34 -22.73
C CYS A 331 -7.11 25.12 -21.86
N PHE A 332 -6.19 24.15 -21.75
CA PHE A 332 -6.29 23.07 -20.78
C PHE A 332 -5.76 23.48 -19.40
N PHE A 333 -5.01 24.58 -19.32
CA PHE A 333 -4.54 25.15 -18.08
C PHE A 333 -5.59 26.08 -17.43
N PRO A 334 -6.03 25.81 -16.18
CA PRO A 334 -7.08 26.58 -15.53
C PRO A 334 -6.81 28.08 -15.41
N GLN A 335 -5.56 28.54 -15.28
CA GLN A 335 -5.28 29.97 -15.15
C GLN A 335 -5.84 30.81 -16.30
N ASN A 336 -6.05 30.21 -17.48
CA ASN A 336 -6.53 30.89 -18.67
C ASN A 336 -8.06 30.89 -18.80
N LEU A 337 -8.80 30.14 -17.95
CA LEU A 337 -10.24 29.95 -18.10
C LEU A 337 -11.05 30.18 -16.82
N ILE A 338 -10.47 30.03 -15.61
CA ILE A 338 -11.21 30.12 -14.35
C ILE A 338 -11.96 31.45 -14.15
N ALA A 339 -11.43 32.55 -14.67
CA ALA A 339 -12.07 33.87 -14.55
C ALA A 339 -13.34 34.01 -15.41
N ASN A 340 -13.51 33.13 -16.42
CA ASN A 340 -14.62 33.17 -17.37
C ASN A 340 -15.71 32.14 -17.03
N ILE A 341 -15.49 31.27 -16.04
CA ILE A 341 -16.50 30.31 -15.57
C ILE A 341 -17.65 31.08 -14.92
N GLN A 342 -18.87 30.80 -15.39
CA GLN A 342 -20.07 31.53 -14.96
C GLN A 342 -20.68 30.92 -13.68
N THR A 343 -20.57 29.61 -13.56
CA THR A 343 -21.09 28.85 -12.43
C THR A 343 -20.21 29.09 -11.19
N PRO A 344 -20.80 29.28 -9.99
CA PRO A 344 -20.01 29.47 -8.78
C PRO A 344 -19.03 28.31 -8.57
N LEU A 345 -17.74 28.64 -8.56
CA LEU A 345 -16.65 27.70 -8.38
C LEU A 345 -15.89 28.02 -7.10
N PHE A 346 -15.50 26.98 -6.37
CA PHE A 346 -14.57 27.04 -5.25
C PHE A 346 -13.25 26.42 -5.64
N ILE A 347 -12.16 27.17 -5.48
CA ILE A 347 -10.81 26.64 -5.65
C ILE A 347 -10.25 26.33 -4.27
N LEU A 348 -10.02 25.04 -4.02
CA LEU A 348 -9.20 24.55 -2.93
C LEU A 348 -7.86 24.11 -3.53
N ASN A 349 -6.77 24.76 -3.14
CA ASN A 349 -5.46 24.37 -3.64
C ASN A 349 -4.39 24.61 -2.57
N ALA A 350 -3.44 23.70 -2.46
CA ALA A 350 -2.19 24.00 -1.78
C ALA A 350 -1.40 25.01 -2.61
N ALA A 351 -0.88 26.08 -1.99
CA ALA A 351 0.03 27.01 -2.66
C ALA A 351 1.30 26.31 -3.15
N TYR A 352 1.70 25.25 -2.44
CA TYR A 352 2.83 24.38 -2.75
C TYR A 352 2.32 22.97 -3.07
N ASP A 353 1.53 22.85 -4.14
CA ASP A 353 0.99 21.55 -4.54
C ASP A 353 2.13 20.54 -4.76
N SER A 354 2.15 19.51 -3.91
CA SER A 354 3.28 18.57 -3.86
C SER A 354 3.40 17.74 -5.13
N TRP A 355 2.29 17.46 -5.83
CA TRP A 355 2.31 16.75 -7.10
C TRP A 355 2.88 17.63 -8.20
N GLN A 356 2.47 18.90 -8.27
CA GLN A 356 3.00 19.82 -9.28
C GLN A 356 4.49 20.11 -9.03
N ILE A 357 4.93 20.18 -7.77
CA ILE A 357 6.36 20.31 -7.45
C ILE A 357 7.15 19.12 -8.01
N GLN A 358 6.70 17.88 -7.78
CA GLN A 358 7.43 16.68 -8.21
C GLN A 358 7.34 16.39 -9.71
N SER A 359 6.15 16.58 -10.29
CA SER A 359 5.85 16.14 -11.65
C SER A 359 6.04 17.24 -12.69
N SER A 360 6.07 18.51 -12.25
CA SER A 360 6.21 19.66 -13.15
C SER A 360 7.40 20.56 -12.82
N LEU A 361 7.55 21.02 -11.57
CA LEU A 361 8.52 22.07 -11.26
C LEU A 361 9.93 21.51 -11.09
N ALA A 362 10.08 20.37 -10.45
CA ALA A 362 11.35 19.70 -10.22
C ALA A 362 11.28 18.18 -10.54
N PRO A 363 10.84 17.79 -11.75
CA PRO A 363 10.96 16.40 -12.20
C PRO A 363 12.44 16.02 -12.33
N ALA A 364 12.74 14.72 -12.31
CA ALA A 364 14.13 14.25 -12.40
C ALA A 364 14.80 14.71 -13.71
N SER A 365 14.02 14.82 -14.80
CA SER A 365 14.48 15.32 -16.09
C SER A 365 14.88 16.81 -16.10
N ALA A 366 14.34 17.62 -15.19
CA ALA A 366 14.67 19.04 -15.06
C ALA A 366 15.72 19.31 -13.96
N ASP A 367 16.03 18.31 -13.13
CA ASP A 367 17.03 18.37 -12.06
C ASP A 367 18.06 17.22 -12.19
N PRO A 368 18.83 17.18 -13.29
CA PRO A 368 19.78 16.07 -13.54
C PRO A 368 20.89 15.97 -12.49
N ALA A 369 21.22 17.08 -11.83
CA ALA A 369 22.20 17.14 -10.75
C ALA A 369 21.61 16.82 -9.36
N GLY A 370 20.30 16.57 -9.27
CA GLY A 370 19.64 16.15 -8.03
C GLY A 370 19.53 17.22 -6.93
N PHE A 371 19.71 18.50 -7.24
CA PHE A 371 19.67 19.59 -6.26
C PHE A 371 18.31 19.69 -5.55
N TRP A 372 17.24 19.38 -6.26
CA TRP A 372 15.86 19.43 -5.79
C TRP A 372 15.34 18.10 -5.26
N HIS A 373 16.10 17.01 -5.39
CA HIS A 373 15.68 15.66 -5.02
C HIS A 373 15.14 15.58 -3.58
N GLU A 374 15.91 16.07 -2.61
CA GLU A 374 15.53 16.05 -1.19
C GLU A 374 14.35 16.98 -0.89
N CYS A 375 14.36 18.19 -1.48
CA CYS A 375 13.34 19.21 -1.28
C CYS A 375 11.96 18.79 -1.81
N ARG A 376 11.90 18.21 -3.02
CA ARG A 376 10.63 17.79 -3.63
C ARG A 376 10.00 16.59 -2.91
N LEU A 377 10.80 15.76 -2.24
CA LEU A 377 10.32 14.65 -1.42
C LEU A 377 9.90 15.11 -0.01
N ASN A 378 10.67 16.01 0.57
CA ASN A 378 10.41 16.57 1.89
C ASN A 378 10.69 18.07 1.93
N HIS A 379 9.62 18.87 2.01
CA HIS A 379 9.69 20.33 2.07
C HIS A 379 10.60 20.87 3.18
N ALA A 380 10.77 20.13 4.29
CA ALA A 380 11.65 20.53 5.39
C ALA A 380 13.14 20.51 4.99
N LYS A 381 13.50 19.84 3.89
CA LYS A 381 14.85 19.78 3.34
C LYS A 381 15.12 20.83 2.27
N CYS A 382 14.14 21.65 1.93
CA CYS A 382 14.33 22.73 0.96
C CYS A 382 15.26 23.81 1.53
N THR A 383 16.23 24.24 0.73
CA THR A 383 17.07 25.40 1.04
C THR A 383 16.27 26.71 0.94
N PRO A 384 16.75 27.81 1.54
CA PRO A 384 16.09 29.11 1.40
C PRO A 384 15.89 29.56 -0.05
N SER A 385 16.82 29.24 -0.96
CA SER A 385 16.68 29.55 -2.38
C SER A 385 15.62 28.71 -3.08
N GLN A 386 15.50 27.43 -2.72
CA GLN A 386 14.44 26.54 -3.22
C GLN A 386 13.07 26.98 -2.72
N ILE A 387 12.96 27.32 -1.43
CA ILE A 387 11.74 27.93 -0.89
C ILE A 387 11.44 29.23 -1.62
N ASN A 388 12.42 30.11 -1.87
CA ASN A 388 12.19 31.35 -2.60
C ASN A 388 11.67 31.12 -4.03
N PHE A 389 12.16 30.10 -4.73
CA PHE A 389 11.60 29.69 -6.03
C PHE A 389 10.15 29.22 -5.89
N LEU A 390 9.84 28.39 -4.89
CA LEU A 390 8.48 27.93 -4.61
C LEU A 390 7.55 29.08 -4.17
N GLN A 391 8.07 30.11 -3.50
CA GLN A 391 7.35 31.35 -3.21
C GLN A 391 7.03 32.12 -4.48
N GLY A 392 7.96 32.14 -5.44
CA GLY A 392 7.73 32.65 -6.79
C GLY A 392 6.56 31.92 -7.47
N PHE A 393 6.53 30.60 -7.41
CA PHE A 393 5.43 29.78 -7.91
C PHE A 393 4.09 30.09 -7.20
N ARG A 394 4.08 30.18 -5.86
CA ARG A 394 2.91 30.62 -5.09
C ARG A 394 2.41 31.99 -5.57
N ASN A 395 3.31 32.96 -5.77
CA ASN A 395 2.93 34.29 -6.22
C ASN A 395 2.32 34.27 -7.63
N GLN A 396 2.81 33.40 -8.51
CA GLN A 396 2.17 33.16 -9.82
C GLN A 396 0.76 32.59 -9.66
N MET A 397 0.55 31.63 -8.76
CA MET A 397 -0.78 31.10 -8.44
C MET A 397 -1.74 32.18 -7.94
N LEU A 398 -1.28 32.99 -6.98
CA LEU A 398 -2.08 34.07 -6.42
C LEU A 398 -2.44 35.10 -7.49
N ASN A 399 -1.50 35.43 -8.39
CA ASN A 399 -1.75 36.31 -9.52
C ASN A 399 -2.80 35.72 -10.48
N ALA A 400 -2.72 34.42 -10.79
CA ALA A 400 -3.67 33.74 -11.66
C ALA A 400 -5.11 33.77 -11.11
N VAL A 401 -5.28 33.69 -9.79
CA VAL A 401 -6.62 33.71 -9.17
C VAL A 401 -7.13 35.12 -8.83
N LYS A 402 -6.37 36.20 -9.02
CA LYS A 402 -6.79 37.57 -8.66
C LYS A 402 -8.14 37.93 -9.28
N ARG A 403 -8.28 37.76 -10.60
CA ARG A 403 -9.51 38.10 -11.33
C ARG A 403 -10.67 37.20 -10.91
N PHE A 404 -10.40 35.91 -10.72
CA PHE A 404 -11.37 34.94 -10.21
C PHE A 404 -11.89 35.31 -8.80
N ALA A 405 -11.00 35.79 -7.94
CA ALA A 405 -11.30 36.16 -6.57
C ALA A 405 -12.20 37.40 -6.46
N MET A 406 -12.22 38.29 -7.47
CA MET A 406 -13.09 39.47 -7.50
C MET A 406 -14.59 39.13 -7.53
N SER A 407 -14.95 37.94 -8.02
CA SER A 407 -16.35 37.49 -8.00
C SER A 407 -16.77 37.09 -6.59
N ASN A 408 -17.83 37.74 -6.09
CA ASN A 408 -18.44 37.44 -4.80
C ASN A 408 -19.13 36.06 -4.74
N LYS A 409 -19.40 35.44 -5.90
CA LYS A 409 -20.03 34.12 -6.00
C LYS A 409 -19.03 32.98 -5.84
N ASN A 410 -17.76 33.24 -6.17
CA ASN A 410 -16.71 32.23 -6.14
C ASN A 410 -16.15 32.05 -4.75
N GLY A 411 -15.59 30.89 -4.46
CA GLY A 411 -14.87 30.60 -3.21
C GLY A 411 -13.39 30.36 -3.46
N LEU A 412 -12.56 30.66 -2.48
CA LEU A 412 -11.12 30.45 -2.55
C LEU A 412 -10.60 30.02 -1.18
N PHE A 413 -9.85 28.92 -1.14
CA PHE A 413 -9.08 28.47 0.01
C PHE A 413 -7.71 28.00 -0.48
N ILE A 414 -6.71 28.87 -0.37
CA ILE A 414 -5.33 28.56 -0.70
C ILE A 414 -4.52 28.54 0.59
N ASN A 415 -4.17 27.35 1.06
CA ASN A 415 -3.30 27.18 2.22
C ASN A 415 -1.83 27.08 1.81
N SER A 416 -0.92 27.31 2.75
CA SER A 416 0.52 27.19 2.52
C SER A 416 1.08 25.82 2.86
N CYS A 417 0.23 24.80 2.80
CA CYS A 417 0.64 23.42 3.00
C CYS A 417 1.33 22.88 1.74
N PHE A 418 2.21 21.91 1.94
CA PHE A 418 2.72 21.03 0.90
C PHE A 418 1.79 19.83 0.80
N ALA A 419 0.66 19.95 0.09
CA ALA A 419 -0.38 18.93 0.06
C ALA A 419 -0.88 18.65 -1.37
N HIS A 420 -1.71 17.62 -1.51
CA HIS A 420 -2.43 17.25 -2.74
C HIS A 420 -3.68 16.45 -2.32
N CYS A 421 -4.83 16.63 -2.98
CA CYS A 421 -6.12 15.99 -2.63
C CYS A 421 -6.59 16.15 -1.19
N GLN A 422 -6.89 17.38 -0.77
CA GLN A 422 -7.25 17.68 0.62
C GLN A 422 -8.70 17.35 0.99
N THR A 423 -9.61 17.22 0.01
CA THR A 423 -11.03 16.88 0.23
C THR A 423 -11.28 15.39 0.47
N GLU A 424 -10.43 14.51 -0.07
CA GLU A 424 -10.60 13.07 0.02
C GLU A 424 -10.03 12.48 1.32
N ARG A 425 -9.16 13.25 1.99
CA ARG A 425 -8.44 12.86 3.20
C ARG A 425 -9.07 13.46 4.44
N GLN A 426 -9.43 12.61 5.41
CA GLN A 426 -10.08 13.08 6.62
C GLN A 426 -9.19 13.98 7.47
N ASP A 427 -7.89 13.70 7.51
CA ASP A 427 -6.91 14.47 8.28
C ASP A 427 -6.73 15.90 7.76
N THR A 428 -6.99 16.15 6.48
CA THR A 428 -6.98 17.51 5.91
C THR A 428 -8.37 18.13 5.81
N TRP A 429 -9.42 17.32 5.63
CA TRP A 429 -10.79 17.81 5.41
C TRP A 429 -11.41 18.38 6.69
N PHE A 430 -11.50 17.56 7.74
CA PHE A 430 -12.22 17.91 8.98
C PHE A 430 -11.79 17.11 10.23
N ALA A 431 -10.53 16.71 10.35
CA ALA A 431 -10.00 16.24 11.63
C ALA A 431 -9.84 17.39 12.65
N ASP A 432 -9.71 17.06 13.94
CA ASP A 432 -9.53 18.05 15.00
C ASP A 432 -8.28 18.92 14.82
N ASP A 433 -7.25 18.37 14.19
CA ASP A 433 -5.98 19.02 13.85
C ASP A 433 -5.88 19.42 12.36
N SER A 434 -6.98 19.36 11.61
CA SER A 434 -6.97 19.68 10.18
C SER A 434 -6.49 21.12 9.86
N PRO A 435 -5.91 21.37 8.66
CA PRO A 435 -5.43 22.68 8.28
C PRO A 435 -6.51 23.76 8.32
N VAL A 436 -6.16 24.92 8.88
CA VAL A 436 -7.06 26.06 9.08
C VAL A 436 -6.45 27.37 8.60
N ILE A 437 -7.23 28.17 7.87
CA ILE A 437 -6.89 29.57 7.60
C ILE A 437 -7.80 30.44 8.46
N GLY A 438 -7.22 31.27 9.32
CA GLY A 438 -8.00 32.11 10.24
C GLY A 438 -8.94 31.31 11.14
N LYS A 439 -8.48 30.14 11.63
CA LYS A 439 -9.25 29.16 12.44
C LYS A 439 -10.43 28.50 11.73
N LYS A 440 -10.53 28.63 10.40
CA LYS A 440 -11.56 27.96 9.61
C LYS A 440 -10.97 26.78 8.84
N ALA A 441 -11.47 25.57 9.13
CA ALA A 441 -11.08 24.34 8.43
C ALA A 441 -11.67 24.28 7.01
N ILE A 442 -11.07 23.43 6.16
CA ILE A 442 -11.47 23.28 4.76
C ILE A 442 -12.95 22.91 4.64
N ALA A 443 -13.44 21.90 5.37
CA ALA A 443 -14.84 21.48 5.28
C ALA A 443 -15.83 22.62 5.62
N ILE A 444 -15.52 23.40 6.65
CA ILE A 444 -16.34 24.55 7.07
C ILE A 444 -16.30 25.66 6.04
N ALA A 445 -15.13 25.95 5.47
CA ALA A 445 -14.96 26.93 4.40
C ALA A 445 -15.79 26.57 3.15
N VAL A 446 -15.73 25.30 2.72
CA VAL A 446 -16.49 24.81 1.57
C VAL A 446 -17.99 24.83 1.87
N GLY A 447 -18.42 24.32 3.03
CA GLY A 447 -19.82 24.32 3.46
C GLY A 447 -20.40 25.74 3.54
N ASP A 448 -19.71 26.64 4.23
CA ASP A 448 -20.14 28.04 4.37
C ASP A 448 -20.30 28.74 3.02
N TRP A 449 -19.37 28.52 2.09
CA TRP A 449 -19.48 29.05 0.76
C TRP A 449 -20.62 28.40 -0.03
N TYR A 450 -20.75 27.07 0.03
CA TYR A 450 -21.74 26.35 -0.75
C TYR A 450 -23.17 26.74 -0.33
N PHE A 451 -23.42 26.82 0.98
CA PHE A 451 -24.71 27.18 1.55
C PHE A 451 -24.95 28.68 1.65
N ASP A 452 -24.03 29.51 1.12
CA ASP A 452 -24.12 30.97 1.12
C ASP A 452 -24.16 31.57 2.53
N ARG A 453 -23.57 30.89 3.52
CA ARG A 453 -23.47 31.37 4.92
C ARG A 453 -22.46 32.49 5.05
N THR A 454 -21.28 32.33 4.45
CA THR A 454 -20.24 33.36 4.44
C THR A 454 -19.50 33.36 3.11
N ARG A 455 -18.97 34.53 2.74
CA ARG A 455 -18.03 34.63 1.61
C ARG A 455 -16.67 34.12 2.08
N VAL A 456 -16.10 33.19 1.33
CA VAL A 456 -14.82 32.56 1.68
C VAL A 456 -13.77 32.89 0.62
N LYS A 457 -12.84 33.77 0.98
CA LYS A 457 -11.65 34.13 0.21
C LYS A 457 -10.43 34.02 1.12
N ALA A 458 -10.11 32.79 1.50
CA ALA A 458 -9.01 32.48 2.39
C ALA A 458 -7.75 32.25 1.56
N VAL A 459 -6.75 33.11 1.77
CA VAL A 459 -5.40 32.92 1.24
C VAL A 459 -4.45 33.03 2.41
N ASP A 460 -3.68 31.98 2.59
CA ASP A 460 -2.74 31.86 3.69
C ASP A 460 -1.45 32.63 3.42
N CYS A 461 -0.68 32.90 4.46
CA CYS A 461 0.61 33.60 4.37
C CYS A 461 1.69 32.73 3.69
N PRO A 462 2.78 33.29 3.15
CA PRO A 462 3.91 32.50 2.63
C PRO A 462 4.46 31.47 3.64
N TYR A 463 4.84 30.27 3.20
CA TYR A 463 5.52 29.27 4.05
C TYR A 463 6.81 29.88 4.64
N PRO A 464 7.18 29.60 5.91
CA PRO A 464 6.58 28.63 6.85
C PRO A 464 5.69 29.28 7.92
N CYS A 465 4.51 29.79 7.56
CA CYS A 465 3.67 30.48 8.54
C CYS A 465 2.52 29.67 9.13
N ASP A 466 1.99 28.67 8.39
CA ASP A 466 0.86 27.87 8.84
C ASP A 466 1.31 26.55 9.45
N ASN A 467 1.17 26.48 10.77
CA ASN A 467 1.55 25.33 11.58
C ASN A 467 0.42 24.28 11.69
N SER A 468 -0.76 24.54 11.13
CA SER A 468 -1.85 23.56 11.06
C SER A 468 -1.73 22.61 9.86
N CYS A 469 -0.74 22.84 9.00
CA CYS A 469 -0.57 22.08 7.78
C CYS A 469 -0.15 20.61 8.00
N HIS A 470 -0.93 19.70 7.41
CA HIS A 470 -0.57 18.30 7.27
C HIS A 470 0.20 18.09 5.96
N ASN A 471 1.47 18.51 5.96
CA ASN A 471 2.33 18.44 4.77
C ASN A 471 2.58 16.99 4.35
N LEU A 472 2.33 16.71 3.06
CA LEU A 472 2.79 15.52 2.38
C LEU A 472 4.32 15.51 2.40
N THR A 473 4.83 14.50 3.07
CA THR A 473 6.23 14.11 3.06
C THR A 473 6.29 12.75 2.37
N TRP A 474 6.96 12.71 1.24
CA TRP A 474 7.19 11.52 0.43
C TRP A 474 8.45 10.88 0.96
N VAL A 475 8.23 10.08 2.00
CA VAL A 475 9.24 9.94 3.03
C VAL A 475 9.25 8.48 3.45
N ALA A 476 10.26 7.79 2.90
CA ALA A 476 11.02 6.73 3.55
C ALA A 476 11.63 7.19 4.91
N GLU A 477 11.32 8.39 5.40
CA GLU A 477 11.97 9.07 6.53
C GLU A 477 11.03 9.43 7.71
N ARG A 478 9.73 9.06 7.70
CA ARG A 478 8.80 9.38 8.82
C ARG A 478 9.18 8.56 10.06
N LEU A 479 9.97 7.51 9.84
CA LEU A 479 10.65 6.71 10.84
C LEU A 479 11.85 7.43 11.51
N ASN A 480 12.38 8.52 10.96
CA ASN A 480 13.58 9.20 11.48
C ASN A 480 13.26 10.33 12.48
N GLN A 481 12.22 11.14 12.26
CA GLN A 481 11.82 12.18 13.22
C GLN A 481 11.21 11.58 14.50
N ARG A 482 10.38 10.53 14.38
CA ARG A 482 9.90 9.77 15.57
C ARG A 482 11.06 9.10 16.32
N ARG A 483 12.11 8.65 15.62
CA ARG A 483 13.34 8.13 16.25
C ARG A 483 14.14 9.20 16.98
N ALA A 484 14.20 10.45 16.52
CA ALA A 484 14.96 11.50 17.19
C ALA A 484 14.28 11.95 18.51
N VAL A 485 12.96 12.14 18.49
CA VAL A 485 12.18 12.51 19.68
C VAL A 485 12.08 11.34 20.66
N MET A 486 11.88 10.10 20.17
CA MET A 486 11.93 8.92 21.03
C MET A 486 13.33 8.70 21.60
N LYS A 487 14.42 8.89 20.84
CA LYS A 487 15.79 8.82 21.39
C LYS A 487 16.03 9.89 22.47
N PHE A 488 15.50 11.10 22.32
CA PHE A 488 15.63 12.16 23.33
C PHE A 488 14.86 11.82 24.62
N LEU A 489 13.63 11.31 24.48
CA LEU A 489 12.80 10.87 25.62
C LEU A 489 13.36 9.60 26.27
N TRP A 490 13.97 8.69 25.50
CA TRP A 490 14.62 7.47 25.99
C TRP A 490 15.91 7.77 26.75
N VAL A 491 16.69 8.77 26.31
CA VAL A 491 17.88 9.23 27.04
C VAL A 491 17.48 9.93 28.34
N LEU A 492 16.42 10.76 28.34
CA LEU A 492 15.91 11.36 29.56
C LEU A 492 15.38 10.31 30.54
N GLY A 493 14.67 9.29 30.03
CA GLY A 493 14.15 8.15 30.78
C GLY A 493 15.25 7.23 31.32
N LEU A 494 16.34 7.04 30.59
CA LEU A 494 17.51 6.29 31.07
C LEU A 494 18.24 7.01 32.19
N VAL A 495 18.37 8.33 32.11
CA VAL A 495 19.03 9.14 33.14
C VAL A 495 18.20 9.15 34.43
N THR A 496 16.88 9.27 34.33
CA THR A 496 15.98 9.16 35.50
C THR A 496 15.93 7.75 36.05
N ALA A 497 15.90 6.71 35.21
CA ALA A 497 15.93 5.30 35.64
C ALA A 497 17.28 4.91 36.27
N LEU A 498 18.40 5.48 35.84
CA LEU A 498 19.72 5.24 36.47
C LEU A 498 19.83 5.90 37.85
N VAL A 499 19.24 7.09 38.03
CA VAL A 499 19.17 7.75 39.34
C VAL A 499 18.19 7.03 40.27
N PHE A 500 17.07 6.53 39.73
CA PHE A 500 16.07 5.78 40.47
C PHE A 500 16.54 4.36 40.84
N SER A 501 17.26 3.64 39.96
CA SER A 501 17.80 2.31 40.25
C SER A 501 18.82 2.32 41.39
N LYS A 502 19.67 3.36 41.49
CA LYS A 502 20.58 3.52 42.62
C LYS A 502 19.86 3.82 43.94
N TRP A 503 18.66 4.39 43.90
CA TRP A 503 17.84 4.65 45.08
C TRP A 503 17.04 3.40 45.49
N VAL A 504 16.52 2.67 44.50
CA VAL A 504 15.72 1.44 44.67
C VAL A 504 16.56 0.24 45.08
N ASP A 505 17.82 0.12 44.63
CA ASP A 505 18.76 -0.92 45.11
C ASP A 505 19.11 -0.77 46.60
N GLY A 506 18.93 0.42 47.18
CA GLY A 506 19.03 0.64 48.62
C GLY A 506 17.78 0.21 49.42
N PHE A 507 16.62 0.14 48.76
CA PHE A 507 15.32 -0.07 49.43
C PHE A 507 14.79 -1.51 49.27
N LEU A 508 15.12 -2.21 48.18
CA LEU A 508 14.60 -3.55 47.87
C LEU A 508 15.32 -4.73 48.56
N LYS A 509 16.17 -4.47 49.56
CA LYS A 509 16.65 -5.51 50.49
C LYS A 509 15.70 -5.78 51.66
N LYS A 510 14.50 -5.18 51.67
CA LYS A 510 13.54 -5.27 52.78
C LYS A 510 12.10 -5.47 52.29
N SER A 511 11.53 -6.64 52.58
CA SER A 511 10.10 -7.03 52.45
C SER A 511 9.63 -7.46 51.06
N LEU A 512 8.72 -8.43 50.85
CA LEU A 512 8.23 -9.62 51.56
C LEU A 512 7.23 -10.31 50.59
N ASN A 513 7.05 -11.62 50.73
CA ASN A 513 6.11 -12.52 50.03
C ASN A 513 4.60 -12.11 50.11
N LYS A 514 3.79 -12.45 49.08
CA LYS A 514 2.60 -13.36 49.13
C LYS A 514 1.70 -13.41 47.85
N THR A 515 1.27 -14.65 47.55
CA THR A 515 0.09 -15.27 46.83
C THR A 515 -1.25 -14.48 46.82
N GLN A 516 -2.28 -14.60 45.94
CA GLN A 516 -2.93 -15.67 45.12
C GLN A 516 -4.01 -15.03 44.10
N PRO A 517 -4.75 -15.80 43.23
CA PRO A 517 -5.48 -15.34 42.01
C PRO A 517 -7.05 -15.47 41.93
N SER A 518 -7.61 -14.98 40.79
CA SER A 518 -8.81 -15.39 39.97
C SER A 518 -10.25 -14.87 40.22
N LEU A 519 -11.00 -14.61 39.10
CA LEU A 519 -12.45 -14.82 38.75
C LEU A 519 -12.88 -13.81 37.63
N LEU A 520 -13.28 -14.12 36.38
CA LEU A 520 -14.36 -14.92 35.73
C LEU A 520 -15.54 -14.04 35.20
N GLU A 521 -15.78 -14.09 33.87
CA GLU A 521 -17.03 -13.98 33.06
C GLU A 521 -18.03 -12.81 33.29
N THR A 522 -18.66 -12.16 32.30
CA THR A 522 -19.65 -12.69 31.31
C THR A 522 -20.14 -11.49 30.48
N TYR A 523 -20.41 -11.62 29.17
CA TYR A 523 -21.64 -11.13 28.48
C TYR A 523 -21.52 -11.38 26.96
N GLY A 524 -22.38 -12.26 26.45
CA GLY A 524 -22.58 -12.49 25.02
C GLY A 524 -23.62 -11.52 24.43
N GLY A 525 -23.48 -11.24 23.14
CA GLY A 525 -24.43 -10.45 22.35
C GLY A 525 -24.07 -10.47 20.86
N SER A 526 -24.95 -11.11 20.08
CA SER A 526 -24.91 -11.30 18.63
C SER A 526 -24.98 -9.99 17.83
N ASN A 527 -24.08 -9.84 16.85
CA ASN A 527 -24.28 -9.16 15.56
C ASN A 527 -23.06 -9.43 14.65
N ALA A 528 -23.23 -10.24 13.61
CA ALA A 528 -22.19 -10.60 12.66
C ALA A 528 -21.80 -9.38 11.79
N ALA A 529 -20.87 -8.59 12.31
CA ALA A 529 -19.97 -7.77 11.50
C ALA A 529 -18.94 -8.73 10.90
N ASN A 530 -18.63 -8.58 9.61
CA ASN A 530 -17.60 -9.39 8.94
C ASN A 530 -16.23 -9.01 9.54
N ASN A 531 -15.84 -9.72 10.60
CA ASN A 531 -14.74 -9.39 11.48
C ASN A 531 -13.51 -10.15 10.99
N THR A 532 -12.88 -9.64 9.93
CA THR A 532 -11.64 -10.26 9.41
C THR A 532 -10.63 -10.40 10.55
N LEU A 533 -10.27 -11.65 10.85
CA LEU A 533 -9.41 -11.98 11.97
C LEU A 533 -8.01 -11.40 11.79
N MET A 534 -7.66 -10.41 12.61
CA MET A 534 -6.32 -9.86 12.72
C MET A 534 -5.53 -10.65 13.76
N VAL A 535 -4.39 -11.22 13.36
CA VAL A 535 -3.55 -12.06 14.21
C VAL A 535 -2.24 -11.33 14.49
N GLU A 536 -1.83 -11.28 15.75
CA GLU A 536 -0.60 -10.60 16.19
C GLU A 536 0.67 -11.38 15.84
N LEU A 537 1.73 -10.62 15.56
CA LEU A 537 3.06 -11.13 15.26
C LEU A 537 3.74 -11.64 16.55
N THR A 538 4.04 -12.93 16.56
CA THR A 538 4.81 -13.58 17.62
C THR A 538 6.25 -13.76 17.17
N LEU A 539 7.20 -13.14 17.89
CA LEU A 539 8.63 -13.42 17.72
C LEU A 539 8.96 -14.78 18.35
N ILE A 540 9.81 -15.57 17.70
CA ILE A 540 10.24 -16.86 18.21
C ILE A 540 11.34 -16.62 19.24
N GLU A 541 10.95 -16.54 20.50
CA GLU A 541 11.86 -16.33 21.62
C GLU A 541 12.89 -17.47 21.70
N GLY A 542 14.17 -17.12 21.90
CA GLY A 542 15.28 -18.09 21.92
C GLY A 542 15.79 -18.54 20.55
N ALA A 543 15.16 -18.17 19.43
CA ALA A 543 15.66 -18.47 18.08
C ALA A 543 17.07 -17.91 17.84
N GLY A 544 17.36 -16.71 18.35
CA GLY A 544 18.67 -16.07 18.24
C GLY A 544 19.80 -16.89 18.88
N ALA A 545 19.54 -17.59 19.99
CA ALA A 545 20.53 -18.46 20.63
C ALA A 545 20.90 -19.69 19.78
N LYS A 546 20.01 -20.07 18.85
CA LYS A 546 20.21 -21.15 17.86
C LYS A 546 20.77 -20.62 16.53
N GLY A 547 21.02 -19.32 16.44
CA GLY A 547 21.42 -18.64 15.21
C GLY A 547 20.31 -18.59 14.16
N ALA A 548 19.05 -18.80 14.55
CA ALA A 548 17.90 -18.62 13.68
C ALA A 548 17.49 -17.15 13.69
N VAL A 549 17.88 -16.44 12.64
CA VAL A 549 17.67 -14.99 12.49
C VAL A 549 17.36 -14.66 11.02
N CYS A 550 16.57 -13.62 10.79
CA CYS A 550 16.30 -13.07 9.46
C CYS A 550 17.57 -12.54 8.80
N LEU A 551 17.51 -12.19 7.50
CA LEU A 551 18.64 -11.65 6.73
C LEU A 551 19.42 -10.53 7.43
N ASP A 552 18.74 -9.69 8.21
CA ASP A 552 19.32 -8.57 8.96
C ASP A 552 19.80 -8.91 10.39
N GLY A 553 19.58 -10.13 10.86
CA GLY A 553 19.90 -10.58 12.22
C GLY A 553 18.77 -10.49 13.23
N THR A 554 17.57 -10.02 12.85
CA THR A 554 16.41 -9.99 13.76
C THR A 554 15.81 -11.39 13.98
N LEU A 555 15.07 -11.58 15.07
CA LEU A 555 14.44 -12.87 15.37
C LEU A 555 13.35 -13.20 14.33
N PRO A 556 13.22 -14.46 13.89
CA PRO A 556 12.10 -14.88 13.06
C PRO A 556 10.79 -14.81 13.82
N ALA A 557 9.70 -14.81 13.07
CA ALA A 557 8.36 -14.56 13.59
C ALA A 557 7.30 -15.36 12.84
N TYR A 558 6.17 -15.60 13.50
CA TYR A 558 4.96 -16.11 12.87
C TYR A 558 3.72 -15.42 13.44
N HIS A 559 2.60 -15.56 12.75
CA HIS A 559 1.27 -15.26 13.28
C HIS A 559 0.60 -16.59 13.64
N LEU A 560 0.00 -16.71 14.82
CA LEU A 560 -0.67 -17.93 15.28
C LEU A 560 -2.06 -17.58 15.80
N HIS A 561 -3.07 -18.19 15.20
CA HIS A 561 -4.43 -18.19 15.73
C HIS A 561 -4.79 -19.59 16.27
N PRO A 562 -5.12 -19.72 17.56
CA PRO A 562 -5.51 -21.00 18.15
C PRO A 562 -6.76 -21.62 17.50
N GLY A 563 -6.79 -22.95 17.42
CA GLY A 563 -7.95 -23.72 16.98
C GLY A 563 -8.99 -23.88 18.09
N HIS A 564 -10.18 -24.35 17.73
CA HIS A 564 -11.27 -24.59 18.68
C HIS A 564 -12.11 -25.81 18.29
N GLY A 565 -12.91 -26.31 19.25
CA GLY A 565 -13.81 -27.45 19.03
C GLY A 565 -13.06 -28.68 18.52
N SER A 566 -13.59 -29.32 17.48
CA SER A 566 -12.96 -30.50 16.86
C SER A 566 -11.60 -30.23 16.21
N GLY A 567 -11.30 -28.98 15.85
CA GLY A 567 -10.04 -28.56 15.26
C GLY A 567 -8.96 -28.13 16.27
N ALA A 568 -9.26 -28.13 17.58
CA ALA A 568 -8.33 -27.67 18.61
C ALA A 568 -7.00 -28.46 18.65
N ASN A 569 -7.01 -29.73 18.22
CA ASN A 569 -5.82 -30.58 18.10
C ASN A 569 -5.41 -30.80 16.62
N SER A 570 -5.83 -29.94 15.72
CA SER A 570 -5.44 -29.95 14.31
C SER A 570 -4.65 -28.70 13.96
N TRP A 571 -3.64 -28.83 13.10
CA TRP A 571 -2.66 -27.76 12.84
C TRP A 571 -2.50 -27.51 11.35
N LEU A 572 -2.57 -26.25 10.94
CA LEU A 572 -2.31 -25.79 9.58
C LEU A 572 -1.19 -24.77 9.62
N ILE A 573 -0.06 -25.10 9.00
CA ILE A 573 1.13 -24.25 8.95
C ILE A 573 1.26 -23.74 7.52
N HIS A 574 1.05 -22.44 7.32
CA HIS A 574 1.19 -21.78 6.04
C HIS A 574 2.51 -21.00 5.97
N LEU A 575 3.37 -21.37 5.04
CA LEU A 575 4.64 -20.72 4.77
C LEU A 575 4.43 -19.54 3.82
N GLU A 576 4.77 -18.34 4.28
CA GLU A 576 4.68 -17.13 3.47
C GLU A 576 5.62 -17.21 2.24
N GLY A 577 5.11 -16.74 1.10
CA GLY A 577 5.90 -16.53 -0.11
C GLY A 577 6.45 -15.10 -0.20
N GLY A 578 7.54 -14.93 -0.94
CA GLY A 578 8.12 -13.61 -1.17
C GLY A 578 9.26 -13.60 -2.19
N ALA A 579 9.25 -14.51 -3.17
CA ALA A 579 10.35 -14.72 -4.12
C ALA A 579 11.72 -14.96 -3.46
N TRP A 580 12.82 -14.77 -4.19
CA TRP A 580 14.18 -15.05 -3.70
C TRP A 580 15.12 -13.85 -3.91
N CYS A 581 16.26 -13.87 -3.23
CA CYS A 581 17.41 -13.04 -3.55
C CYS A 581 18.60 -13.95 -3.86
N ASN A 582 19.35 -13.67 -4.93
CA ASN A 582 20.32 -14.61 -5.51
C ASN A 582 21.75 -14.06 -5.59
N ASP A 583 21.95 -12.81 -5.16
CA ASP A 583 23.28 -12.20 -5.05
C ASP A 583 23.35 -11.31 -3.80
N THR A 584 24.58 -10.94 -3.40
CA THR A 584 24.81 -10.12 -2.19
C THR A 584 24.06 -8.79 -2.24
N ARG A 585 23.86 -8.20 -3.43
CA ARG A 585 23.21 -6.90 -3.60
C ARG A 585 21.70 -7.02 -3.39
N SER A 586 21.05 -7.94 -4.09
CA SER A 586 19.62 -8.24 -3.97
C SER A 586 19.26 -8.66 -2.54
N CYS A 587 20.09 -9.48 -1.89
CA CYS A 587 19.87 -9.86 -0.50
C CYS A 587 20.12 -8.69 0.48
N SER A 588 21.11 -7.83 0.21
CA SER A 588 21.33 -6.60 0.99
C SER A 588 20.18 -5.61 0.86
N ASN A 589 19.55 -5.53 -0.31
CA ASN A 589 18.34 -4.72 -0.48
C ASN A 589 17.17 -5.34 0.27
N ARG A 590 17.01 -6.67 0.18
CA ARG A 590 15.93 -7.41 0.83
C ARG A 590 15.98 -7.34 2.36
N LYS A 591 17.16 -7.31 2.98
CA LYS A 591 17.30 -7.16 4.44
C LYS A 591 16.63 -5.89 4.99
N ASN A 592 16.48 -4.86 4.16
CA ASN A 592 15.81 -3.60 4.50
C ASN A 592 14.30 -3.62 4.20
N SER A 593 13.67 -4.80 4.14
CA SER A 593 12.23 -5.00 3.90
C SER A 593 11.64 -6.02 4.88
N ALA A 594 10.31 -6.12 4.93
CA ALA A 594 9.60 -7.15 5.72
C ALA A 594 10.01 -8.59 5.34
N TYR A 595 10.51 -8.81 4.12
CA TYR A 595 11.01 -10.11 3.63
C TYR A 595 12.47 -10.40 4.01
N GLY A 596 13.10 -9.54 4.83
CA GLY A 596 14.45 -9.75 5.33
C GLY A 596 14.67 -9.29 6.76
N SER A 597 13.66 -8.73 7.41
CA SER A 597 13.71 -8.25 8.80
C SER A 597 12.35 -8.34 9.47
N SER A 598 12.28 -9.00 10.63
CA SER A 598 11.05 -9.00 11.44
C SER A 598 10.77 -7.65 12.11
N SER A 599 11.79 -6.78 12.21
CA SER A 599 11.57 -5.41 12.69
C SER A 599 10.69 -4.60 11.75
N LEU A 600 10.68 -4.97 10.46
CA LEU A 600 9.92 -4.33 9.39
C LEU A 600 8.64 -5.08 9.01
N MET A 601 8.36 -6.22 9.64
CA MET A 601 7.10 -6.94 9.47
C MET A 601 5.94 -6.21 10.14
N GLU A 602 4.77 -6.30 9.51
CA GLU A 602 3.49 -5.89 10.08
C GLU A 602 3.26 -6.61 11.41
N LYS A 603 2.79 -5.85 12.41
CA LYS A 603 2.56 -6.36 13.77
C LYS A 603 1.28 -7.17 13.89
N GLU A 604 0.36 -7.00 12.95
CA GLU A 604 -0.84 -7.81 12.84
C GLU A 604 -1.04 -8.18 11.37
N ARG A 605 -1.68 -9.32 11.12
CA ARG A 605 -2.04 -9.75 9.77
C ARG A 605 -3.43 -10.35 9.71
N ALA A 606 -4.16 -9.97 8.67
CA ALA A 606 -5.45 -10.55 8.35
C ALA A 606 -5.29 -12.01 7.90
N PHE A 607 -5.99 -12.91 8.58
CA PHE A 607 -6.13 -14.30 8.18
C PHE A 607 -7.35 -14.46 7.28
N THR A 608 -7.12 -14.92 6.05
CA THR A 608 -8.14 -15.05 4.99
C THR A 608 -7.88 -16.30 4.14
N GLY A 609 -8.83 -16.66 3.27
CA GLY A 609 -8.71 -17.86 2.42
C GLY A 609 -8.50 -19.12 3.26
N ILE A 610 -7.48 -19.93 2.96
CA ILE A 610 -7.15 -21.14 3.73
C ILE A 610 -6.84 -20.88 5.22
N LEU A 611 -6.53 -19.63 5.61
CA LEU A 611 -6.31 -19.22 7.00
C LEU A 611 -7.55 -18.59 7.66
N SER A 612 -8.65 -18.39 6.92
CA SER A 612 -9.87 -17.78 7.48
C SER A 612 -10.44 -18.61 8.64
N ASN A 613 -11.00 -17.93 9.63
CA ASN A 613 -11.75 -18.49 10.77
C ASN A 613 -13.25 -18.60 10.55
N GLU A 614 -13.72 -18.19 9.40
CA GLU A 614 -15.11 -18.35 8.99
C GLU A 614 -15.25 -19.62 8.15
N ALA A 615 -16.23 -20.46 8.48
CA ALA A 615 -16.47 -21.72 7.77
C ALA A 615 -16.94 -21.46 6.32
N GLU A 616 -17.57 -20.31 6.08
CA GLU A 616 -18.04 -19.86 4.77
C GLU A 616 -16.88 -19.53 3.82
N ASP A 617 -15.71 -19.14 4.36
CA ASP A 617 -14.50 -18.88 3.58
C ASP A 617 -13.53 -20.07 3.59
N ASN A 618 -13.58 -20.92 4.62
CA ASN A 618 -12.62 -22.00 4.85
C ASN A 618 -13.27 -23.24 5.48
N PRO A 619 -14.16 -23.94 4.75
CA PRO A 619 -15.09 -24.91 5.34
C PRO A 619 -14.42 -26.07 6.08
N GLU A 620 -13.22 -26.45 5.65
CA GLU A 620 -12.50 -27.63 6.13
C GLU A 620 -11.53 -27.33 7.29
N PHE A 621 -10.96 -26.12 7.31
CA PHE A 621 -9.85 -25.77 8.19
C PHE A 621 -10.13 -24.57 9.12
N PHE A 622 -11.34 -24.01 9.11
CA PHE A 622 -11.71 -22.79 9.86
C PHE A 622 -11.61 -22.92 11.40
N ASN A 623 -11.51 -24.12 11.95
CA ASN A 623 -11.41 -24.32 13.40
C ASN A 623 -10.07 -24.92 13.83
N TRP A 624 -9.09 -25.03 12.92
CA TRP A 624 -7.76 -25.55 13.21
C TRP A 624 -6.88 -24.49 13.87
N ASN A 625 -5.79 -24.93 14.52
CA ASN A 625 -4.68 -24.01 14.84
C ASN A 625 -4.05 -23.59 13.52
N ARG A 626 -4.04 -22.29 13.25
CA ARG A 626 -3.56 -21.74 11.99
C ARG A 626 -2.35 -20.88 12.23
N VAL A 627 -1.29 -21.17 11.50
CA VAL A 627 -0.01 -20.49 11.63
C VAL A 627 0.37 -19.92 10.27
N MET A 628 0.81 -18.67 10.25
CA MET A 628 1.52 -18.10 9.12
C MET A 628 2.97 -17.84 9.52
N LEU A 629 3.89 -18.70 9.08
CA LEU A 629 5.32 -18.48 9.29
C LEU A 629 5.81 -17.38 8.35
N ARG A 630 6.34 -16.29 8.92
CA ARG A 630 6.76 -15.12 8.15
C ARG A 630 8.08 -15.40 7.44
N TYR A 631 8.14 -14.98 6.18
CA TYR A 631 9.29 -15.23 5.32
C TYR A 631 10.33 -14.12 5.48
N CYS A 632 11.57 -14.48 5.84
CA CYS A 632 12.64 -13.48 6.00
C CYS A 632 14.06 -13.97 5.69
N ASP A 633 14.21 -15.14 5.06
CA ASP A 633 15.51 -15.73 4.74
C ASP A 633 15.92 -15.55 3.27
N GLY A 634 14.94 -15.55 2.35
CA GLY A 634 15.19 -15.36 0.92
C GLY A 634 15.61 -16.62 0.14
N ALA A 635 15.54 -17.81 0.73
CA ALA A 635 15.85 -19.11 0.12
C ALA A 635 14.82 -20.19 0.46
N SER A 636 13.53 -19.87 0.50
CA SER A 636 12.46 -20.84 0.79
C SER A 636 12.73 -21.65 2.08
N PHE A 637 13.18 -20.98 3.14
CA PHE A 637 13.55 -21.59 4.41
C PHE A 637 14.60 -22.71 4.30
N SER A 638 15.51 -22.63 3.34
CA SER A 638 16.44 -23.74 3.03
C SER A 638 17.93 -23.36 3.11
N GLY A 639 18.27 -22.07 3.24
CA GLY A 639 19.67 -21.65 3.41
C GLY A 639 20.20 -21.88 4.84
N ASP A 640 21.48 -22.22 4.98
CA ASP A 640 22.21 -22.09 6.25
C ASP A 640 23.66 -21.64 6.02
N SER A 641 23.84 -20.34 5.81
CA SER A 641 25.15 -19.71 5.67
C SER A 641 25.10 -18.25 6.15
N GLU A 642 26.22 -17.54 5.99
CA GLU A 642 26.29 -16.11 6.27
C GLU A 642 27.30 -15.42 5.36
N ASN A 643 27.04 -14.15 5.06
CA ASN A 643 28.02 -13.26 4.46
C ASN A 643 28.39 -12.17 5.48
N LYS A 644 29.53 -12.37 6.15
CA LYS A 644 30.03 -11.47 7.20
C LYS A 644 30.35 -10.07 6.68
N GLU A 645 30.90 -9.98 5.47
CA GLU A 645 31.27 -8.69 4.87
C GLU A 645 30.04 -7.82 4.58
N ALA A 646 28.97 -8.44 4.07
CA ALA A 646 27.72 -7.75 3.76
C ALA A 646 26.75 -7.63 4.96
N ASN A 647 27.13 -8.22 6.10
CA ASN A 647 26.27 -8.40 7.28
C ASN A 647 24.90 -9.00 6.89
N LEU A 648 24.95 -10.17 6.26
CA LEU A 648 23.78 -10.94 5.82
C LEU A 648 23.77 -12.32 6.49
N GLN A 649 22.59 -12.70 6.98
CA GLN A 649 22.34 -13.97 7.66
C GLN A 649 21.40 -14.84 6.84
N PHE A 650 21.91 -15.89 6.19
CA PHE A 650 21.12 -16.80 5.35
C PHE A 650 20.68 -18.00 6.18
N ARG A 651 19.75 -17.80 7.13
CA ARG A 651 19.43 -18.79 8.17
C ARG A 651 18.06 -19.46 7.99
N GLY A 652 17.59 -19.59 6.75
CA GLY A 652 16.28 -20.15 6.42
C GLY A 652 16.01 -21.52 7.06
N GLN A 653 16.94 -22.45 6.96
CA GLN A 653 16.82 -23.78 7.58
C GLN A 653 16.69 -23.69 9.09
N ARG A 654 17.45 -22.79 9.74
CA ARG A 654 17.40 -22.61 11.19
C ARG A 654 16.11 -21.94 11.65
N ILE A 655 15.60 -21.01 10.85
CA ILE A 655 14.30 -20.37 11.07
C ILE A 655 13.20 -21.44 11.03
N TRP A 656 13.19 -22.30 10.01
CA TRP A 656 12.27 -23.42 9.90
C TRP A 656 12.31 -24.32 11.15
N LEU A 657 13.50 -24.79 11.52
CA LEU A 657 13.68 -25.67 12.69
C LEU A 657 13.20 -25.01 13.98
N SER A 658 13.57 -23.74 14.20
CA SER A 658 13.19 -23.01 15.42
C SER A 658 11.69 -22.74 15.49
N ALA A 659 11.06 -22.44 14.35
CA ALA A 659 9.62 -22.26 14.27
C ALA A 659 8.89 -23.57 14.58
N MET A 660 9.31 -24.69 13.97
CA MET A 660 8.68 -25.98 14.22
C MET A 660 8.83 -26.39 15.69
N GLU A 661 10.01 -26.21 16.28
CA GLU A 661 10.24 -26.52 17.70
C GLU A 661 9.36 -25.68 18.64
N ASP A 662 9.25 -24.38 18.39
CA ASP A 662 8.40 -23.49 19.19
C ASP A 662 6.91 -23.86 19.08
N LEU A 663 6.42 -24.16 17.88
CA LEU A 663 5.05 -24.63 17.68
C LEU A 663 4.80 -26.00 18.33
N MET A 664 5.79 -26.90 18.28
CA MET A 664 5.74 -28.19 18.99
C MET A 664 5.62 -28.00 20.50
N LEU A 665 6.29 -27.00 21.08
CA LEU A 665 6.15 -26.62 22.50
C LEU A 665 4.78 -26.02 22.80
N LYS A 666 4.15 -25.32 21.85
CA LYS A 666 2.82 -24.71 21.99
C LYS A 666 1.65 -25.68 21.79
N GLY A 667 1.92 -26.97 21.60
CA GLY A 667 0.90 -28.02 21.56
C GLY A 667 0.82 -28.79 20.25
N MET A 668 1.55 -28.37 19.21
CA MET A 668 1.55 -29.08 17.92
C MET A 668 2.02 -30.53 18.05
N ARG A 669 2.86 -30.86 19.03
CA ARG A 669 3.30 -32.24 19.31
C ARG A 669 2.17 -33.23 19.60
N TYR A 670 1.01 -32.73 20.03
CA TYR A 670 -0.18 -33.53 20.34
C TYR A 670 -1.22 -33.50 19.22
N ALA A 671 -0.83 -33.03 18.02
CA ALA A 671 -1.75 -32.92 16.91
C ALA A 671 -2.25 -34.30 16.46
N ASN A 672 -3.56 -34.39 16.24
CA ASN A 672 -4.18 -35.51 15.55
C ASN A 672 -3.98 -35.39 14.04
N GLN A 673 -3.96 -34.15 13.55
CA GLN A 673 -3.89 -33.82 12.14
C GLN A 673 -2.99 -32.61 11.92
N ALA A 674 -2.16 -32.64 10.88
CA ALA A 674 -1.31 -31.53 10.52
C ALA A 674 -1.19 -31.36 8.99
N LEU A 675 -1.39 -30.13 8.52
CA LEU A 675 -1.22 -29.74 7.12
C LEU A 675 -0.09 -28.70 7.00
N LEU A 676 0.97 -29.04 6.27
CA LEU A 676 1.97 -28.06 5.85
C LEU A 676 1.59 -27.50 4.49
N THR A 677 1.46 -26.19 4.38
CA THR A 677 1.12 -25.51 3.13
C THR A 677 1.99 -24.26 2.94
N GLY A 678 2.00 -23.70 1.73
CA GLY A 678 2.61 -22.39 1.49
C GLY A 678 2.31 -21.91 0.08
N GLY A 679 2.49 -20.60 -0.14
CA GLY A 679 2.31 -19.96 -1.43
C GLY A 679 3.64 -19.56 -2.07
N SER A 680 3.80 -19.70 -3.39
CA SER A 680 4.99 -19.23 -4.12
C SER A 680 6.29 -19.82 -3.56
N ALA A 681 7.27 -18.99 -3.16
CA ALA A 681 8.49 -19.44 -2.48
C ALA A 681 8.22 -20.24 -1.19
N GLY A 682 7.12 -19.98 -0.48
CA GLY A 682 6.66 -20.78 0.65
C GLY A 682 6.01 -22.11 0.23
N GLY A 683 5.40 -22.15 -0.96
CA GLY A 683 4.92 -23.40 -1.58
C GLY A 683 6.06 -24.29 -2.05
N LEU A 684 7.16 -23.70 -2.55
CA LEU A 684 8.39 -24.46 -2.77
C LEU A 684 8.94 -25.00 -1.44
N ALA A 685 8.92 -24.19 -0.39
CA ALA A 685 9.36 -24.63 0.94
C ALA A 685 8.49 -25.78 1.50
N SER A 686 7.17 -25.79 1.25
CA SER A 686 6.31 -26.88 1.71
C SER A 686 6.62 -28.20 1.01
N ILE A 687 7.03 -28.16 -0.26
CA ILE A 687 7.55 -29.32 -1.00
C ILE A 687 8.87 -29.80 -0.36
N LEU A 688 9.85 -28.90 -0.24
CA LEU A 688 11.20 -29.24 0.23
C LEU A 688 11.24 -29.79 1.66
N HIS A 689 10.34 -29.31 2.53
CA HIS A 689 10.29 -29.70 3.94
C HIS A 689 9.23 -30.75 4.25
N CYS A 690 8.49 -31.27 3.26
CA CYS A 690 7.31 -32.11 3.50
C CYS A 690 7.62 -33.36 4.35
N ASP A 691 8.59 -34.18 3.93
CA ASP A 691 8.95 -35.40 4.67
C ASP A 691 9.59 -35.08 6.03
N LYS A 692 10.35 -33.99 6.13
CA LYS A 692 10.91 -33.53 7.41
C LYS A 692 9.80 -33.12 8.38
N PHE A 693 8.75 -32.45 7.89
CA PHE A 693 7.58 -32.08 8.67
C PHE A 693 6.81 -33.32 9.14
N ARG A 694 6.59 -34.30 8.25
CA ARG A 694 6.02 -35.60 8.63
C ARG A 694 6.81 -36.28 9.75
N GLY A 695 8.14 -36.21 9.69
CA GLY A 695 9.04 -36.79 10.68
C GLY A 695 8.94 -36.18 12.08
N LEU A 696 8.29 -35.02 12.25
CA LEU A 696 8.08 -34.40 13.57
C LEU A 696 6.99 -35.10 14.39
N PHE A 697 6.14 -35.91 13.76
CA PHE A 697 4.95 -36.48 14.38
C PHE A 697 4.99 -38.01 14.47
N PRO A 698 4.30 -38.62 15.44
CA PRO A 698 4.10 -40.07 15.49
C PRO A 698 3.44 -40.62 14.21
N THR A 699 3.52 -41.93 14.01
CA THR A 699 2.85 -42.61 12.89
C THR A 699 1.32 -42.48 12.94
N THR A 700 0.75 -42.25 14.13
CA THR A 700 -0.70 -42.09 14.36
C THR A 700 -1.26 -40.73 13.94
N THR A 701 -0.43 -39.69 13.80
CA THR A 701 -0.87 -38.36 13.36
C THR A 701 -1.04 -38.36 11.84
N LYS A 702 -2.19 -37.88 11.35
CA LYS A 702 -2.41 -37.66 9.91
C LYS A 702 -1.65 -36.41 9.49
N VAL A 703 -0.63 -36.56 8.65
CA VAL A 703 0.15 -35.43 8.13
C VAL A 703 0.16 -35.47 6.62
N LYS A 704 -0.16 -34.34 5.99
CA LYS A 704 -0.05 -34.15 4.54
C LYS A 704 0.53 -32.76 4.24
N CYS A 705 0.97 -32.57 2.99
CA CYS A 705 1.51 -31.28 2.54
C CYS A 705 0.78 -30.77 1.30
N MET A 706 0.72 -29.46 1.14
CA MET A 706 0.19 -28.82 -0.06
C MET A 706 1.15 -27.73 -0.54
N SER A 707 1.29 -27.61 -1.85
CA SER A 707 2.03 -26.53 -2.49
C SER A 707 1.07 -25.71 -3.35
N ASP A 708 0.96 -24.41 -3.07
CA ASP A 708 0.24 -23.46 -3.91
C ASP A 708 1.21 -22.60 -4.70
N ALA A 709 1.18 -22.71 -6.02
CA ALA A 709 2.06 -22.00 -6.94
C ALA A 709 3.56 -22.16 -6.60
N GLY A 710 3.92 -23.28 -5.99
CA GLY A 710 5.29 -23.62 -5.60
C GLY A 710 5.99 -24.60 -6.55
N PHE A 711 5.26 -25.17 -7.51
CA PHE A 711 5.81 -26.06 -8.54
C PHE A 711 6.38 -25.26 -9.72
N PHE A 712 7.60 -24.74 -9.56
CA PHE A 712 8.31 -24.02 -10.61
C PHE A 712 9.14 -24.94 -11.49
N LEU A 713 9.08 -24.78 -12.81
CA LEU A 713 9.85 -25.57 -13.78
C LEU A 713 11.19 -24.93 -14.17
N ASP A 714 12.22 -25.75 -14.42
CA ASP A 714 13.46 -25.38 -15.14
C ASP A 714 13.18 -25.32 -16.66
N ALA A 715 12.36 -24.35 -17.04
CA ALA A 715 11.98 -24.09 -18.43
C ALA A 715 12.92 -23.09 -19.10
N VAL A 716 13.13 -23.25 -20.41
CA VAL A 716 13.84 -22.25 -21.22
C VAL A 716 12.96 -21.02 -21.43
N ASP A 717 13.58 -19.86 -21.38
CA ASP A 717 12.92 -18.59 -21.69
C ASP A 717 12.81 -18.37 -23.20
N ILE A 718 12.08 -17.33 -23.58
CA ILE A 718 11.80 -17.00 -24.99
C ILE A 718 13.04 -16.62 -25.80
N SER A 719 14.17 -16.33 -25.13
CA SER A 719 15.47 -16.07 -25.78
C SER A 719 16.32 -17.35 -25.91
N GLY A 720 15.84 -18.49 -25.40
CA GLY A 720 16.56 -19.75 -25.31
C GLY A 720 17.46 -19.86 -24.07
N GLY A 721 17.41 -18.87 -23.17
CA GLY A 721 18.14 -18.85 -21.90
C GLY A 721 17.45 -19.69 -20.82
N ARG A 722 18.08 -19.78 -19.64
CA ARG A 722 17.52 -20.42 -18.44
C ARG A 722 17.46 -19.44 -17.27
N THR A 723 16.62 -18.42 -17.40
CA THR A 723 16.53 -17.32 -16.43
C THR A 723 16.29 -17.78 -14.99
N LEU A 724 15.29 -18.65 -14.74
CA LEU A 724 15.02 -19.12 -13.37
C LEU A 724 16.11 -20.04 -12.82
N ARG A 725 16.72 -20.87 -13.67
CA ARG A 725 17.87 -21.69 -13.25
C ARG A 725 19.02 -20.82 -12.78
N ASN A 726 19.33 -19.74 -13.50
CA ASN A 726 20.38 -18.80 -13.10
C ASN A 726 20.06 -18.11 -11.77
N LEU A 727 18.79 -17.75 -11.54
CA LEU A 727 18.33 -17.25 -10.25
C LEU A 727 18.58 -18.29 -9.15
N TYR A 728 18.11 -19.53 -9.34
CA TYR A 728 18.24 -20.60 -8.36
C TYR A 728 19.69 -21.01 -8.11
N THR A 729 20.57 -20.99 -9.11
CA THR A 729 22.01 -21.22 -8.91
C THR A 729 22.60 -20.17 -7.97
N GLY A 730 22.23 -18.89 -8.13
CA GLY A 730 22.66 -17.84 -7.21
C GLY A 730 22.10 -18.03 -5.80
N VAL A 731 20.80 -18.37 -5.67
CA VAL A 731 20.17 -18.66 -4.36
C VAL A 731 20.88 -19.82 -3.66
N VAL A 732 21.04 -20.94 -4.36
CA VAL A 732 21.60 -22.17 -3.80
C VAL A 732 23.04 -21.94 -3.38
N GLY A 733 23.87 -21.39 -4.27
CA GLY A 733 25.29 -21.16 -4.01
C GLY A 733 25.55 -20.09 -2.94
N LEU A 734 24.86 -18.95 -3.00
CA LEU A 734 25.10 -17.85 -2.06
C LEU A 734 24.63 -18.20 -0.64
N GLN A 735 23.48 -18.85 -0.53
CA GLN A 735 22.80 -19.05 0.74
C GLN A 735 23.08 -20.42 1.38
N GLY A 736 23.88 -21.27 0.72
CA GLY A 736 24.26 -22.58 1.25
C GLY A 736 23.10 -23.56 1.31
N VAL A 737 22.21 -23.53 0.32
CA VAL A 737 21.00 -24.36 0.30
C VAL A 737 21.33 -25.83 0.07
N GLN A 738 22.42 -26.12 -0.65
CA GLN A 738 22.80 -27.47 -1.06
C GLN A 738 22.89 -28.48 0.08
N GLU A 739 23.29 -28.04 1.28
CA GLU A 739 23.44 -28.89 2.48
C GLU A 739 22.07 -29.35 3.04
N ASN A 740 21.00 -28.66 2.67
CA ASN A 740 19.65 -28.90 3.20
C ASN A 740 18.72 -29.59 2.20
N LEU A 741 19.19 -29.80 0.96
CA LEU A 741 18.45 -30.50 -0.09
C LEU A 741 18.49 -32.03 0.12
N PRO A 742 17.51 -32.76 -0.42
CA PRO A 742 17.48 -34.22 -0.25
C PRO A 742 18.69 -34.90 -0.90
N HIS A 743 19.42 -35.69 -0.09
CA HIS A 743 20.62 -36.40 -0.55
C HIS A 743 20.37 -37.34 -1.73
N TYR A 744 19.19 -37.97 -1.81
CA TYR A 744 18.85 -38.85 -2.94
C TYR A 744 18.87 -38.10 -4.28
N CYS A 745 18.56 -36.80 -4.27
CA CYS A 745 18.61 -35.96 -5.45
C CYS A 745 20.05 -35.47 -5.70
N THR A 746 20.70 -34.88 -4.68
CA THR A 746 22.03 -34.26 -4.84
C THR A 746 23.16 -35.26 -5.08
N SER A 747 22.93 -36.55 -4.84
CA SER A 747 23.86 -37.63 -5.21
C SER A 747 23.91 -37.93 -6.71
N HIS A 748 22.91 -37.49 -7.48
CA HIS A 748 22.81 -37.78 -8.92
C HIS A 748 22.62 -36.53 -9.79
N LEU A 749 22.15 -35.43 -9.21
CA LEU A 749 21.91 -34.15 -9.88
C LEU A 749 22.64 -33.03 -9.14
N ASP A 750 22.93 -31.94 -9.86
CA ASP A 750 23.50 -30.76 -9.23
C ASP A 750 22.51 -30.12 -8.24
N PRO A 751 23.00 -29.42 -7.20
CA PRO A 751 22.13 -28.82 -6.18
C PRO A 751 21.08 -27.85 -6.72
N THR A 752 21.34 -27.15 -7.84
CA THR A 752 20.32 -26.24 -8.42
C THR A 752 19.17 -27.05 -8.99
N SER A 753 19.46 -28.14 -9.71
CA SER A 753 18.43 -29.06 -10.21
C SER A 753 17.60 -29.65 -9.05
N CYS A 754 18.21 -29.93 -7.90
CA CYS A 754 17.49 -30.40 -6.72
C CYS A 754 16.70 -29.33 -5.96
N PHE A 755 16.81 -28.06 -6.33
CA PHE A 755 15.94 -27.00 -5.82
C PHE A 755 14.67 -26.83 -6.68
N PHE A 756 14.67 -27.40 -7.89
CA PHE A 756 13.50 -27.47 -8.77
C PHE A 756 12.61 -28.68 -8.42
N PRO A 757 11.33 -28.47 -8.08
CA PRO A 757 10.41 -29.53 -7.69
C PRO A 757 10.31 -30.71 -8.65
N GLU A 758 10.37 -30.50 -9.97
CA GLU A 758 10.22 -31.59 -10.95
C GLU A 758 11.22 -32.73 -10.78
N ASN A 759 12.36 -32.47 -10.12
CA ASN A 759 13.41 -33.46 -9.92
C ASN A 759 13.29 -34.24 -8.61
N LEU A 760 12.33 -33.91 -7.73
CA LEU A 760 12.24 -34.52 -6.40
C LEU A 760 10.82 -34.89 -5.97
N ILE A 761 9.77 -34.30 -6.55
CA ILE A 761 8.39 -34.52 -6.08
C ILE A 761 7.95 -35.99 -6.14
N ALA A 762 8.46 -36.76 -7.10
CA ALA A 762 8.12 -38.17 -7.25
C ALA A 762 8.70 -39.07 -6.13
N ASN A 763 9.68 -38.56 -5.39
CA ASN A 763 10.35 -39.27 -4.30
C ASN A 763 9.90 -38.80 -2.92
N ILE A 764 9.02 -37.79 -2.84
CA ILE A 764 8.39 -37.39 -1.57
C ILE A 764 7.45 -38.51 -1.13
N THR A 765 7.66 -39.01 0.09
CA THR A 765 6.91 -40.16 0.61
C THR A 765 5.62 -39.75 1.31
N THR A 766 5.58 -38.52 1.84
CA THR A 766 4.41 -37.95 2.49
C THR A 766 3.39 -37.50 1.44
N PRO A 767 2.08 -37.78 1.62
CA PRO A 767 1.05 -37.34 0.68
C PRO A 767 1.14 -35.83 0.40
N LEU A 768 1.28 -35.47 -0.86
CA LEU A 768 1.45 -34.10 -1.32
C LEU A 768 0.33 -33.71 -2.30
N PHE A 769 -0.15 -32.48 -2.19
CA PHE A 769 -1.11 -31.87 -3.11
C PHE A 769 -0.47 -30.72 -3.89
N ILE A 770 -0.55 -30.77 -5.21
CA ILE A 770 -0.09 -29.69 -6.09
C ILE A 770 -1.28 -28.85 -6.55
N LEU A 771 -1.37 -27.62 -6.02
CA LEU A 771 -2.26 -26.59 -6.49
C LEU A 771 -1.45 -25.60 -7.32
N ASN A 772 -1.57 -25.66 -8.63
CA ASN A 772 -0.83 -24.77 -9.52
C ASN A 772 -1.68 -24.41 -10.73
N THR A 773 -1.41 -23.25 -11.31
CA THR A 773 -1.94 -22.93 -12.63
C THR A 773 -0.99 -23.45 -13.71
N ALA A 774 -1.54 -23.96 -14.81
CA ALA A 774 -0.77 -24.39 -15.98
C ALA A 774 -0.05 -23.22 -16.67
N TYR A 775 -0.55 -22.00 -16.46
CA TYR A 775 0.00 -20.76 -16.99
C TYR A 775 0.29 -19.80 -15.82
N ASP A 776 1.22 -20.20 -14.96
CA ASP A 776 1.61 -19.40 -13.79
C ASP A 776 2.07 -18.00 -14.19
N SER A 777 1.32 -16.99 -13.76
CA SER A 777 1.56 -15.61 -14.20
C SER A 777 2.90 -15.06 -13.73
N TRP A 778 3.41 -15.52 -12.58
CA TRP A 778 4.69 -15.06 -12.08
C TRP A 778 5.83 -15.71 -12.85
N GLN A 779 5.77 -17.02 -13.09
CA GLN A 779 6.80 -17.73 -13.84
C GLN A 779 6.83 -17.29 -15.31
N ILE A 780 5.68 -17.03 -15.93
CA ILE A 780 5.62 -16.46 -17.28
C ILE A 780 6.29 -15.08 -17.32
N GLN A 781 6.00 -14.19 -16.36
CA GLN A 781 6.53 -12.83 -16.36
C GLN A 781 8.00 -12.73 -15.96
N ASN A 782 8.46 -13.56 -15.02
CA ASN A 782 9.78 -13.41 -14.40
C ASN A 782 10.80 -14.47 -14.84
N SER A 783 10.34 -15.59 -15.43
CA SER A 783 11.21 -16.65 -15.93
C SER A 783 11.12 -16.83 -17.44
N LEU A 784 9.92 -17.00 -18.02
CA LEU A 784 9.78 -17.35 -19.44
C LEU A 784 9.91 -16.15 -20.36
N ALA A 785 9.27 -15.02 -20.03
CA ALA A 785 9.31 -13.80 -20.82
C ALA A 785 9.70 -12.56 -19.97
N PRO A 786 10.82 -12.61 -19.22
CA PRO A 786 11.32 -11.44 -18.51
C PRO A 786 11.75 -10.35 -19.50
N LEU A 787 11.81 -9.10 -19.04
CA LEU A 787 12.25 -7.97 -19.86
C LEU A 787 13.64 -8.19 -20.50
N SER A 788 14.53 -8.92 -19.82
CA SER A 788 15.86 -9.25 -20.33
C SER A 788 15.84 -10.24 -21.49
N ALA A 789 14.84 -11.12 -21.58
CA ALA A 789 14.67 -12.09 -22.67
C ALA A 789 13.78 -11.57 -23.80
N ASP A 790 13.08 -10.45 -23.60
CA ASP A 790 12.19 -9.80 -24.58
C ASP A 790 12.69 -8.39 -24.99
N PRO A 791 13.88 -8.25 -25.61
CA PRO A 791 14.46 -6.93 -25.90
C PRO A 791 13.64 -6.12 -26.91
N HIS A 792 12.87 -6.79 -27.77
CA HIS A 792 12.02 -6.17 -28.78
C HIS A 792 10.60 -5.91 -28.28
N GLY A 793 10.22 -6.50 -27.14
CA GLY A 793 8.93 -6.26 -26.50
C GLY A 793 7.76 -7.02 -27.13
N ASP A 794 8.04 -8.10 -27.88
CA ASP A 794 7.06 -8.91 -28.60
C ASP A 794 6.13 -9.66 -27.62
N TRP A 795 6.62 -9.98 -26.42
CA TRP A 795 5.89 -10.70 -25.39
C TRP A 795 5.23 -9.78 -24.36
N ASN A 796 5.42 -8.46 -24.43
CA ASN A 796 4.86 -7.49 -23.47
C ASN A 796 3.34 -7.63 -23.27
N GLY A 797 2.58 -7.82 -24.34
CA GLY A 797 1.14 -8.04 -24.25
C GLY A 797 0.80 -9.44 -23.71
N CYS A 798 1.41 -10.46 -24.32
CA CYS A 798 1.14 -11.87 -24.03
C CYS A 798 1.42 -12.23 -22.56
N ARG A 799 2.56 -11.80 -22.01
CA ARG A 799 2.95 -12.07 -20.62
C ARG A 799 2.13 -11.31 -19.57
N LEU A 800 1.27 -10.37 -19.95
CA LEU A 800 0.38 -9.69 -19.00
C LEU A 800 -1.08 -10.14 -19.16
N ASN A 801 -1.42 -10.66 -20.33
CA ASN A 801 -2.74 -11.16 -20.66
C ASN A 801 -2.64 -12.18 -21.79
N LEU A 802 -2.95 -13.44 -21.47
CA LEU A 802 -2.87 -14.55 -22.43
C LEU A 802 -3.73 -14.33 -23.69
N ALA A 803 -4.82 -13.57 -23.60
CA ALA A 803 -5.64 -13.23 -24.76
C ALA A 803 -4.94 -12.32 -25.78
N SER A 804 -3.81 -11.72 -25.41
CA SER A 804 -2.99 -10.86 -26.29
C SER A 804 -1.87 -11.64 -26.99
N CYS A 805 -1.73 -12.94 -26.71
CA CYS A 805 -0.72 -13.78 -27.32
C CYS A 805 -1.08 -14.08 -28.78
N SER A 806 -0.10 -13.99 -29.66
CA SER A 806 -0.21 -14.54 -31.01
C SER A 806 -0.33 -16.07 -30.97
N PRO A 807 -0.79 -16.72 -32.05
CA PRO A 807 -0.84 -18.19 -32.12
C PRO A 807 0.52 -18.84 -31.81
N SER A 808 1.62 -18.25 -32.26
CA SER A 808 2.98 -18.76 -31.98
C SER A 808 3.36 -18.64 -30.49
N GLN A 809 2.93 -17.57 -29.82
CA GLN A 809 3.16 -17.38 -28.39
C GLN A 809 2.31 -18.32 -27.55
N ILE A 810 1.04 -18.52 -27.93
CA ILE A 810 0.17 -19.54 -27.32
C ILE A 810 0.79 -20.92 -27.50
N GLN A 811 1.32 -21.26 -28.68
CA GLN A 811 1.98 -22.54 -28.91
C GLN A 811 3.20 -22.74 -27.99
N PHE A 812 4.00 -21.70 -27.76
CA PHE A 812 5.10 -21.76 -26.80
C PHE A 812 4.60 -21.98 -25.36
N LEU A 813 3.55 -21.25 -24.94
CA LEU A 813 2.94 -21.44 -23.62
C LEU A 813 2.29 -22.81 -23.45
N GLN A 814 1.72 -23.37 -24.51
CA GLN A 814 1.23 -24.75 -24.53
C GLN A 814 2.38 -25.75 -24.36
N GLY A 815 3.55 -25.48 -24.96
CA GLY A 815 4.77 -26.24 -24.71
C GLY A 815 5.16 -26.23 -23.23
N PHE A 816 5.13 -25.05 -22.59
CA PHE A 816 5.39 -24.90 -21.15
C PHE A 816 4.38 -25.67 -20.29
N ARG A 817 3.07 -25.57 -20.60
CA ARG A 817 2.03 -26.37 -19.94
C ARG A 817 2.31 -27.88 -20.08
N ASN A 818 2.65 -28.34 -21.29
CA ASN A 818 2.93 -29.75 -21.53
C ASN A 818 4.14 -30.22 -20.75
N GLN A 819 5.20 -29.40 -20.66
CA GLN A 819 6.35 -29.68 -19.80
C GLN A 819 5.95 -29.84 -18.33
N MET A 820 5.02 -29.00 -17.83
CA MET A 820 4.48 -29.15 -16.47
C MET A 820 3.75 -30.48 -16.28
N LEU A 821 2.83 -30.81 -17.19
CA LEU A 821 2.06 -32.04 -17.10
C LEU A 821 2.96 -33.28 -17.22
N ASP A 822 3.97 -33.22 -18.08
CA ASP A 822 4.98 -34.27 -18.21
C ASP A 822 5.77 -34.47 -16.92
N ALA A 823 6.21 -33.39 -16.27
CA ALA A 823 6.90 -33.44 -14.99
C ALA A 823 6.02 -34.03 -13.86
N LEU A 824 4.70 -33.86 -13.95
CA LEU A 824 3.75 -34.39 -12.97
C LEU A 824 3.33 -35.85 -13.22
N LYS A 825 3.66 -36.46 -14.38
CA LYS A 825 3.24 -37.83 -14.73
C LYS A 825 3.66 -38.88 -13.71
N GLN A 826 4.91 -38.83 -13.24
CA GLN A 826 5.38 -39.82 -12.28
C GLN A 826 4.73 -39.62 -10.91
N PHE A 827 4.57 -38.36 -10.50
CA PHE A 827 3.91 -37.98 -9.26
C PHE A 827 2.41 -38.38 -9.23
N SER A 828 1.74 -38.30 -10.37
CA SER A 828 0.31 -38.62 -10.52
C SER A 828 -0.01 -40.11 -10.42
N MET A 829 0.99 -41.00 -10.43
CA MET A 829 0.76 -42.44 -10.31
C MET A 829 0.34 -42.87 -8.89
N SER A 830 0.74 -42.12 -7.86
CA SER A 830 0.35 -42.41 -6.47
C SER A 830 -1.09 -41.98 -6.22
N ASP A 831 -1.91 -42.85 -5.65
CA ASP A 831 -3.30 -42.56 -5.25
C ASP A 831 -3.40 -41.66 -4.00
N GLN A 832 -2.32 -41.58 -3.22
CA GLN A 832 -2.21 -40.72 -2.04
C GLN A 832 -1.96 -39.25 -2.41
N ASN A 833 -1.45 -38.99 -3.61
CA ASN A 833 -1.14 -37.65 -4.06
C ASN A 833 -2.35 -36.99 -4.71
N GLY A 834 -2.45 -35.67 -4.57
CA GLY A 834 -3.50 -34.88 -5.20
C GLY A 834 -2.95 -33.80 -6.12
N MET A 835 -3.76 -33.38 -7.08
CA MET A 835 -3.44 -32.25 -7.94
C MET A 835 -4.70 -31.52 -8.40
N PHE A 836 -4.58 -30.19 -8.47
CA PHE A 836 -5.54 -29.29 -9.05
C PHE A 836 -4.80 -28.33 -10.00
N ILE A 837 -4.80 -28.67 -11.29
CA ILE A 837 -4.11 -27.91 -12.33
C ILE A 837 -5.12 -27.23 -13.24
N ASN A 838 -5.34 -25.92 -13.04
CA ASN A 838 -6.28 -25.14 -13.86
C ASN A 838 -5.54 -24.23 -14.86
N SER A 839 -6.26 -23.73 -15.86
CA SER A 839 -5.69 -22.85 -16.90
C SER A 839 -5.78 -21.35 -16.57
N CYS A 840 -6.09 -20.95 -15.32
CA CYS A 840 -6.19 -19.55 -14.94
C CYS A 840 -4.83 -18.84 -15.03
N TYR A 841 -4.82 -17.57 -15.42
CA TYR A 841 -3.60 -16.75 -15.49
C TYR A 841 -3.36 -16.01 -14.16
N VAL A 842 -3.02 -16.76 -13.11
CA VAL A 842 -2.78 -16.24 -11.75
C VAL A 842 -1.58 -16.92 -11.09
N HIS A 843 -1.06 -16.31 -10.03
CA HIS A 843 0.00 -16.85 -9.18
C HIS A 843 -0.47 -16.86 -7.71
N GLY A 844 -0.65 -18.06 -7.15
CA GLY A 844 -1.23 -18.27 -5.82
C GLY A 844 -2.76 -18.24 -5.82
N GLN A 845 -3.37 -19.19 -5.11
CA GLN A 845 -4.80 -19.47 -5.13
C GLN A 845 -5.38 -19.84 -3.74
N THR A 846 -4.57 -19.87 -2.69
CA THR A 846 -5.06 -20.09 -1.31
C THR A 846 -5.64 -18.84 -0.64
N GLY A 847 -5.64 -17.69 -1.32
CA GLY A 847 -6.24 -16.44 -0.83
C GLY A 847 -7.77 -16.40 -1.00
N GLN A 848 -8.43 -15.47 -0.31
CA GLN A 848 -9.90 -15.39 -0.26
C GLN A 848 -10.58 -15.37 -1.64
N GLY A 849 -9.99 -14.69 -2.62
CA GLY A 849 -10.58 -14.54 -3.96
C GLY A 849 -10.52 -15.78 -4.85
N ALA A 850 -9.88 -16.87 -4.43
CA ALA A 850 -9.77 -18.09 -5.23
C ALA A 850 -10.06 -19.37 -4.44
N TRP A 851 -9.73 -19.41 -3.15
CA TRP A 851 -9.83 -20.63 -2.33
C TRP A 851 -11.26 -21.21 -2.29
N PHE A 852 -12.23 -20.40 -1.88
CA PHE A 852 -13.63 -20.81 -1.73
C PHE A 852 -14.63 -19.67 -2.02
N ALA A 853 -14.27 -18.79 -2.96
CA ALA A 853 -15.14 -17.72 -3.42
C ALA A 853 -16.28 -18.26 -4.32
N PRO A 854 -17.40 -17.54 -4.49
CA PRO A 854 -18.47 -17.93 -5.42
C PRO A 854 -18.01 -18.09 -6.88
N ASP A 855 -16.94 -17.40 -7.27
CA ASP A 855 -16.26 -17.46 -8.56
C ASP A 855 -14.91 -18.22 -8.50
N SER A 856 -14.70 -19.06 -7.48
CA SER A 856 -13.54 -19.93 -7.35
C SER A 856 -13.35 -20.76 -8.63
N PRO A 857 -12.12 -20.86 -9.17
CA PRO A 857 -11.84 -21.76 -10.28
C PRO A 857 -12.30 -23.17 -9.95
N ALA A 858 -13.12 -23.75 -10.82
CA ALA A 858 -13.62 -25.10 -10.68
C ALA A 858 -13.10 -25.99 -11.83
N VAL A 859 -12.51 -27.14 -11.47
CA VAL A 859 -12.08 -28.16 -12.43
C VAL A 859 -12.73 -29.46 -12.01
N GLY A 860 -13.39 -30.15 -12.96
CA GLY A 860 -14.12 -31.39 -12.65
C GLY A 860 -15.27 -31.19 -11.64
N ASN A 861 -15.97 -30.05 -11.70
CA ASN A 861 -17.05 -29.66 -10.77
C ASN A 861 -16.64 -29.56 -9.29
N LYS A 862 -15.35 -29.35 -9.01
CA LYS A 862 -14.86 -29.07 -7.66
C LYS A 862 -14.15 -27.72 -7.63
N THR A 863 -14.48 -26.90 -6.64
CA THR A 863 -13.67 -25.73 -6.26
C THR A 863 -12.35 -26.18 -5.65
N ILE A 864 -11.41 -25.24 -5.47
CA ILE A 864 -10.10 -25.54 -4.89
C ILE A 864 -10.24 -26.07 -3.45
N ALA A 865 -11.02 -25.41 -2.58
CA ALA A 865 -11.18 -25.85 -1.20
C ALA A 865 -11.86 -27.23 -1.10
N GLU A 866 -12.86 -27.52 -1.95
CA GLU A 866 -13.49 -28.85 -2.00
C GLU A 866 -12.51 -29.92 -2.44
N ALA A 867 -11.73 -29.65 -3.49
CA ALA A 867 -10.71 -30.55 -4.02
C ALA A 867 -9.65 -30.88 -2.96
N VAL A 868 -9.14 -29.87 -2.24
CA VAL A 868 -8.15 -30.07 -1.17
C VAL A 868 -8.78 -30.77 0.03
N GLY A 869 -10.01 -30.41 0.41
CA GLY A 869 -10.73 -31.06 1.50
C GLY A 869 -10.95 -32.55 1.24
N ASP A 870 -11.45 -32.89 0.05
CA ASP A 870 -11.72 -34.27 -0.34
C ASP A 870 -10.45 -35.11 -0.36
N TRP A 871 -9.36 -34.56 -0.90
CA TRP A 871 -8.07 -35.22 -0.86
C TRP A 871 -7.52 -35.35 0.56
N TYR A 872 -7.56 -34.27 1.35
CA TYR A 872 -6.94 -34.26 2.67
C TYR A 872 -7.62 -35.27 3.61
N PHE A 873 -8.95 -35.29 3.61
CA PHE A 873 -9.76 -36.18 4.44
C PHE A 873 -10.01 -37.56 3.83
N ASP A 874 -9.37 -37.89 2.70
CA ASP A 874 -9.49 -39.18 2.02
C ASP A 874 -10.93 -39.48 1.57
N ARG A 875 -11.71 -38.45 1.22
CA ARG A 875 -13.09 -38.59 0.73
C ARG A 875 -13.13 -38.97 -0.75
N ALA A 876 -12.16 -38.52 -1.53
CA ALA A 876 -12.01 -38.89 -2.94
C ALA A 876 -10.55 -38.75 -3.39
N GLU A 877 -10.18 -39.52 -4.42
CA GLU A 877 -8.97 -39.24 -5.20
C GLU A 877 -9.19 -37.96 -6.02
N VAL A 878 -8.23 -37.04 -5.98
CA VAL A 878 -8.35 -35.73 -6.63
C VAL A 878 -7.14 -35.48 -7.52
N LYS A 879 -7.31 -35.75 -8.81
CA LYS A 879 -6.33 -35.47 -9.85
C LYS A 879 -6.98 -34.73 -11.00
N VAL A 880 -7.33 -33.47 -10.76
CA VAL A 880 -8.07 -32.67 -11.73
C VAL A 880 -7.11 -31.78 -12.50
N VAL A 881 -7.17 -31.89 -13.82
CA VAL A 881 -6.44 -31.05 -14.76
C VAL A 881 -7.46 -30.48 -15.73
N ASP A 882 -7.39 -29.19 -16.01
CA ASP A 882 -8.21 -28.60 -17.06
C ASP A 882 -7.77 -29.15 -18.42
N GLU A 883 -8.57 -30.09 -18.95
CA GLU A 883 -8.31 -30.82 -20.20
C GLU A 883 -8.61 -29.96 -21.44
N THR A 884 -9.37 -28.87 -21.30
CA THR A 884 -9.86 -28.06 -22.43
C THR A 884 -9.23 -26.68 -22.46
N CYS A 885 -8.47 -26.39 -23.52
CA CYS A 885 -7.89 -25.08 -23.83
C CYS A 885 -8.93 -23.99 -24.20
N GLN A 886 -10.24 -24.24 -23.98
CA GLN A 886 -11.35 -23.46 -24.55
C GLN A 886 -11.47 -22.03 -24.04
N HIS A 887 -10.83 -21.68 -22.92
CA HIS A 887 -10.89 -20.33 -22.35
C HIS A 887 -9.84 -19.35 -22.90
N LEU A 888 -8.89 -19.82 -23.73
CA LEU A 888 -7.80 -18.99 -24.29
C LEU A 888 -8.01 -18.56 -25.74
N VAL A 889 -9.01 -19.11 -26.43
CA VAL A 889 -9.41 -18.67 -27.77
C VAL A 889 -10.88 -18.25 -27.67
N PRO A 890 -11.25 -16.99 -27.98
CA PRO A 890 -12.67 -16.66 -28.07
C PRO A 890 -13.32 -17.62 -29.07
N PRO A 891 -14.54 -18.14 -28.80
CA PRO A 891 -15.24 -18.95 -29.77
C PRO A 891 -15.33 -18.17 -31.06
N VAL A 892 -14.70 -18.71 -32.11
CA VAL A 892 -14.85 -18.21 -33.48
C VAL A 892 -16.32 -18.43 -33.80
N THR A 893 -17.09 -17.36 -33.70
CA THR A 893 -18.48 -17.35 -34.16
C THR A 893 -18.44 -17.10 -35.66
N ALA A 894 -18.93 -18.10 -36.38
CA ALA A 894 -19.20 -18.09 -37.81
C ALA A 894 -20.33 -17.13 -38.19
#